data_AF-A0A534ZST7-F1
#
_entry.id   AF-A0A534ZST7-F1
#
_cell.length_a   1.000
_cell.length_b   1.000
_cell.length_c   1.000
_cell.angle_alpha   90.00
_cell.angle_beta   90.00
_cell.angle_gamma   90.00
#
_symmetry.space_group_name_H-M   'P 1'
#
loop_
_entity.id
_entity.type
_entity.pdbx_description
1 polymer ?
#
loop_
_entity_poly.entity_id
_entity_poly.type
_entity_poly.pdbx_seq_one_letter_code
_entity_poly.pdbx_strand_id
1 'polypeptide(L)'
;MTQSTTEVHPALPTGTVTFLFTDIEGSTRLLQALGDRYEAVLADHCRIIRDAIAEGGGIEVNTEGDSFFAVFPSANRAVEASTSAQRKLSAHAWPHGSAVRVRMGLHTGEGRLGGADYVGLDVHRAARIAAAGNGGQVLVSDATRALVEPGLPDGIGLRDLGAHRLKDLARPERIYQLEIAGLAGDFAPIRTLDAHPNNLPLLLTSFVGRNAEIAAVRALVDQARLVTLTGPGGTGKTRLALQVAAERLGDHPDGIFFVELAPITDPSLVPSAIAEALHVREAADRPLLETLMDDLRDKAMLLVLDNFEQVTDAAPVVTELLSAAGTLHVLVTSRAVLHLQGEREFPVPPLRIPDPAALPSLEALSSYEAVKLFVERAMTMRPDFAITNESVPAVAEIVARLDGLPLAIELAAARTRILSPQAILGRLGSRLAFLGGGARDLPARQQTLRGAIDWSYELLEAPQQGLLRRLAVFAGGGSLGAIEAICGPRELGVDALDGLTTLVEQSLLRRAEADSDEPRFELLETIREFAAEQLQAAGEAAELARRHALHFTDVAEAAAPDLTRSPEAGDRLGEDLDNFRAALQWALDTGEVEAGFRLGFSLWRYWQQRAHLREGRAWFDRLLALPGAEARTSARASGLTGAAGIAYWQNDYAAATAWYDEAESIFRELGDKPGLADALYNTASMTALAGDMPTALARFREGEALARELGDDHEVMRFVAAEGYGAFMTDDLDTARPLLEESLALAERTGDRFAIGTGHHTVAQVARLDGRFGDAAGHYRSAIRALHELGDAASMTEPLQGLAAVSIARGEADLGVRLLAANAAIRERIGGGPPPEWLRLGEALPAARASLGEDAYQAAWDAGLAMSVDETVAEALSTD
;
A
#
# COMPACT_ATOMS: atom_id res chain seq x y z
N MET A 1 23.43 -31.47 -30.33
CA MET A 1 23.06 -31.01 -31.69
C MET A 1 21.65 -31.48 -31.96
N THR A 2 20.68 -30.67 -31.56
CA THR A 2 19.26 -30.84 -31.79
C THR A 2 18.79 -29.53 -32.37
N GLN A 3 18.36 -29.57 -33.63
CA GLN A 3 17.97 -28.41 -34.42
C GLN A 3 16.74 -27.75 -33.78
N SER A 4 16.88 -26.50 -33.37
CA SER A 4 15.75 -25.62 -33.07
C SER A 4 15.12 -25.21 -34.40
N THR A 5 13.92 -25.70 -34.67
CA THR A 5 13.06 -25.23 -35.76
C THR A 5 12.51 -23.86 -35.36
N THR A 6 13.13 -22.80 -35.87
CA THR A 6 12.57 -21.45 -35.84
C THR A 6 11.31 -21.43 -36.69
N GLU A 7 10.14 -21.37 -36.07
CA GLU A 7 8.90 -21.00 -36.76
C GLU A 7 9.06 -19.58 -37.31
N VAL A 8 9.10 -19.47 -38.63
CA VAL A 8 9.15 -18.19 -39.34
C VAL A 8 7.75 -17.60 -39.28
N HIS A 9 7.49 -16.67 -38.35
CA HIS A 9 6.29 -15.84 -38.42
C HIS A 9 6.31 -15.06 -39.76
N PRO A 10 5.23 -15.12 -40.57
CA PRO A 10 5.16 -14.33 -41.80
C PRO A 10 5.25 -12.84 -41.46
N ALA A 11 6.11 -12.11 -42.17
CA ALA A 11 6.30 -10.68 -41.92
C ALA A 11 4.98 -9.91 -42.11
N LEU A 12 4.54 -9.21 -41.06
CA LEU A 12 3.31 -8.42 -41.06
C LEU A 12 3.41 -7.24 -42.05
N PRO A 13 2.40 -6.99 -42.90
CA PRO A 13 2.44 -5.91 -43.89
C PRO A 13 2.40 -4.52 -43.24
N THR A 14 3.26 -3.61 -43.68
CA THR A 14 3.30 -2.22 -43.20
C THR A 14 2.87 -1.24 -44.30
N GLY A 15 2.50 -0.01 -43.92
CA GLY A 15 1.96 0.99 -44.84
C GLY A 15 0.45 0.97 -44.91
N THR A 16 -0.16 1.24 -46.07
CA THR A 16 -1.64 1.22 -46.18
C THR A 16 -2.16 -0.21 -46.23
N VAL A 17 -2.81 -0.64 -45.14
CA VAL A 17 -3.35 -1.99 -44.96
C VAL A 17 -4.80 -1.94 -44.50
N THR A 18 -5.54 -3.03 -44.67
CA THR A 18 -6.92 -3.14 -44.20
C THR A 18 -7.00 -4.09 -43.02
N PHE A 19 -7.47 -3.58 -41.89
CA PHE A 19 -7.69 -4.32 -40.66
C PHE A 19 -9.12 -4.89 -40.64
N LEU A 20 -9.22 -6.15 -40.18
CA LEU A 20 -10.46 -6.85 -39.91
C LEU A 20 -10.52 -7.23 -38.43
N PHE A 21 -11.59 -6.82 -37.76
CA PHE A 21 -11.94 -7.31 -36.43
C PHE A 21 -13.27 -8.05 -36.49
N THR A 22 -13.37 -9.20 -35.82
CA THR A 22 -14.61 -10.00 -35.76
C THR A 22 -14.81 -10.62 -34.38
N ASP A 23 -16.05 -10.74 -33.92
CA ASP A 23 -16.43 -11.46 -32.70
C ASP A 23 -17.88 -12.01 -32.80
N ILE A 24 -18.23 -12.99 -31.97
CA ILE A 24 -19.58 -13.54 -31.88
C ILE A 24 -20.44 -12.62 -31.02
N GLU A 25 -21.56 -12.14 -31.58
CA GLU A 25 -22.50 -11.34 -30.81
C GLU A 25 -23.10 -12.16 -29.65
N GLY A 26 -22.85 -11.72 -28.41
CA GLY A 26 -23.40 -12.35 -27.22
C GLY A 26 -22.74 -13.69 -26.87
N SER A 27 -21.45 -13.86 -27.18
CA SER A 27 -20.66 -15.06 -26.89
C SER A 27 -20.81 -15.57 -25.45
N THR A 28 -20.85 -14.68 -24.45
CA THR A 28 -21.07 -15.07 -23.03
C THR A 28 -22.43 -15.70 -22.78
N ARG A 29 -23.51 -15.17 -23.40
CA ARG A 29 -24.86 -15.77 -23.30
C ARG A 29 -24.92 -17.12 -24.02
N LEU A 30 -24.21 -17.23 -25.14
CA LEU A 30 -24.10 -18.48 -25.90
C LEU A 30 -23.34 -19.55 -25.11
N LEU A 31 -22.25 -19.18 -24.44
CA LEU A 31 -21.50 -20.03 -23.52
C LEU A 31 -22.37 -20.51 -22.34
N GLN A 32 -23.12 -19.61 -21.71
CA GLN A 32 -24.04 -19.96 -20.62
C GLN A 32 -25.15 -20.92 -21.07
N ALA A 33 -25.69 -20.74 -22.28
CA ALA A 33 -26.75 -21.58 -22.82
C ALA A 33 -26.25 -22.98 -23.24
N LEU A 34 -25.02 -23.08 -23.76
CA LEU A 34 -24.48 -24.32 -24.30
C LEU A 34 -23.62 -25.11 -23.29
N GLY A 35 -23.04 -24.45 -22.29
CA GLY A 35 -22.12 -25.05 -21.32
C GLY A 35 -20.90 -25.66 -22.01
N ASP A 36 -20.53 -26.87 -21.62
CA ASP A 36 -19.40 -27.65 -22.19
C ASP A 36 -19.46 -27.82 -23.71
N ARG A 37 -20.64 -27.65 -24.33
CA ARG A 37 -20.83 -27.78 -25.78
C ARG A 37 -20.39 -26.56 -26.56
N TYR A 38 -20.10 -25.43 -25.89
CA TYR A 38 -19.61 -24.22 -26.53
C TYR A 38 -18.25 -24.42 -27.20
N GLU A 39 -17.41 -25.32 -26.68
CA GLU A 39 -16.07 -25.59 -27.21
C GLU A 39 -16.12 -26.03 -28.68
N ALA A 40 -17.06 -26.91 -29.04
CA ALA A 40 -17.24 -27.36 -30.42
C ALA A 40 -17.73 -26.24 -31.35
N VAL A 41 -18.60 -25.36 -30.85
CA VAL A 41 -19.09 -24.19 -31.59
C VAL A 41 -17.95 -23.19 -31.83
N LEU A 42 -17.13 -22.95 -30.81
CA LEU A 42 -15.97 -22.07 -30.90
C LEU A 42 -14.94 -22.63 -31.89
N ALA A 43 -14.67 -23.94 -31.85
CA ALA A 43 -13.74 -24.59 -32.78
C ALA A 43 -14.18 -24.46 -34.25
N ASP A 44 -15.46 -24.68 -34.53
CA ASP A 44 -16.02 -24.52 -35.87
C ASP A 44 -16.02 -23.06 -36.35
N HIS A 45 -16.37 -22.11 -35.47
CA HIS A 45 -16.25 -20.67 -35.73
C HIS A 45 -14.82 -20.29 -36.10
N CYS A 46 -13.85 -20.64 -35.25
CA CYS A 46 -12.44 -20.35 -35.46
C CYS A 46 -11.93 -20.93 -36.78
N ARG A 47 -12.34 -22.16 -37.13
CA ARG A 47 -11.99 -22.79 -38.41
C ARG A 47 -12.56 -22.00 -39.60
N ILE A 48 -13.85 -21.63 -39.57
CA ILE A 48 -14.49 -20.89 -40.65
C ILE A 48 -13.85 -19.51 -40.86
N ILE A 49 -13.55 -18.79 -39.77
CA ILE A 49 -12.92 -17.47 -39.84
C ILE A 49 -11.50 -17.58 -40.40
N ARG A 50 -10.69 -18.53 -39.90
CA ARG A 50 -9.33 -18.77 -40.42
C ARG A 50 -9.31 -19.13 -41.89
N ASP A 51 -10.19 -20.04 -42.32
CA ASP A 51 -10.30 -20.44 -43.71
C ASP A 51 -10.62 -19.22 -44.60
N ALA A 52 -11.53 -18.35 -44.16
CA ALA A 52 -11.89 -17.15 -44.90
C ALA A 52 -10.78 -16.09 -44.94
N ILE A 53 -10.05 -15.89 -43.83
CA ILE A 53 -8.88 -14.99 -43.78
C ILE A 53 -7.80 -15.50 -44.75
N ALA A 54 -7.50 -16.80 -44.72
CA ALA A 54 -6.50 -17.41 -45.59
C ALA A 54 -6.89 -17.34 -47.07
N GLU A 55 -8.16 -17.58 -47.42
CA GLU A 55 -8.68 -17.44 -48.78
C GLU A 55 -8.53 -16.01 -49.33
N GLY A 56 -8.77 -15.01 -48.48
CA GLY A 56 -8.52 -13.61 -48.83
C GLY A 56 -7.04 -13.21 -48.81
N GLY A 57 -6.12 -14.13 -48.51
CA GLY A 57 -4.70 -13.83 -48.38
C GLY A 57 -4.38 -12.82 -47.26
N GLY A 58 -5.17 -12.83 -46.19
CA GLY A 58 -4.93 -12.09 -44.96
C GLY A 58 -4.01 -12.84 -44.01
N ILE A 59 -3.48 -12.12 -43.03
CA ILE A 59 -2.64 -12.67 -41.97
C ILE A 59 -3.38 -12.48 -40.64
N GLU A 60 -3.62 -13.57 -39.92
CA GLU A 60 -4.11 -13.53 -38.53
C GLU A 60 -3.01 -12.93 -37.65
N VAL A 61 -3.32 -11.85 -36.93
CA VAL A 61 -2.39 -11.14 -36.07
C VAL A 61 -2.56 -11.61 -34.62
N ASN A 62 -3.80 -11.61 -34.12
CA ASN A 62 -4.15 -12.07 -32.78
C ASN A 62 -5.54 -12.71 -32.78
N THR A 63 -5.75 -13.68 -31.89
CA THR A 63 -7.04 -14.35 -31.64
C THR A 63 -7.23 -14.56 -30.15
N GLU A 64 -8.32 -14.04 -29.60
CA GLU A 64 -8.69 -14.16 -28.18
C GLU A 64 -10.12 -14.72 -28.08
N GLY A 65 -10.23 -16.01 -27.72
CA GLY A 65 -11.51 -16.70 -27.67
C GLY A 65 -12.19 -16.72 -29.04
N ASP A 66 -13.34 -16.04 -29.16
CA ASP A 66 -14.11 -15.91 -30.40
C ASP A 66 -13.74 -14.67 -31.25
N SER A 67 -12.86 -13.82 -30.71
CA SER A 67 -12.44 -12.57 -31.36
C SER A 67 -11.20 -12.77 -32.23
N PHE A 68 -11.24 -12.28 -33.46
CA PHE A 68 -10.13 -12.32 -34.42
C PHE A 68 -9.70 -10.91 -34.82
N PHE A 69 -8.38 -10.70 -34.87
CA PHE A 69 -7.75 -9.56 -35.51
C PHE A 69 -6.90 -10.05 -36.68
N ALA A 70 -7.24 -9.62 -37.90
CA ALA A 70 -6.51 -9.96 -39.10
C ALA A 70 -6.18 -8.71 -39.93
N VAL A 71 -5.11 -8.80 -40.70
CA VAL A 71 -4.64 -7.74 -41.59
C VAL A 71 -4.55 -8.23 -43.03
N PHE A 72 -4.99 -7.39 -43.95
CA PHE A 72 -4.97 -7.67 -45.38
C PHE A 72 -4.14 -6.62 -46.11
N PRO A 73 -3.39 -7.02 -47.16
CA PRO A 73 -2.60 -6.09 -47.97
C PRO A 73 -3.46 -5.16 -48.84
N SER A 74 -4.78 -5.41 -48.95
CA SER A 74 -5.71 -4.56 -49.71
C SER A 74 -7.14 -4.68 -49.21
N ALA A 75 -7.92 -3.61 -49.38
CA ALA A 75 -9.32 -3.54 -48.96
C ALA A 75 -10.23 -4.55 -49.68
N ASN A 76 -10.02 -4.81 -50.97
CA ASN A 76 -10.82 -5.78 -51.74
C ASN A 76 -10.72 -7.20 -51.17
N ARG A 77 -9.49 -7.62 -50.83
CA ARG A 77 -9.23 -8.92 -50.20
C ARG A 77 -9.90 -9.07 -48.84
N ALA A 78 -9.90 -8.01 -48.04
CA ALA A 78 -10.60 -8.01 -46.75
C ALA A 78 -12.12 -8.13 -46.95
N VAL A 79 -12.70 -7.44 -47.93
CA VAL A 79 -14.13 -7.56 -48.28
C VAL A 79 -14.48 -8.97 -48.79
N GLU A 80 -13.63 -9.56 -49.64
CA GLU A 80 -13.79 -10.95 -50.11
C GLU A 80 -13.75 -11.95 -48.94
N ALA A 81 -12.79 -11.79 -48.03
CA ALA A 81 -12.67 -12.63 -46.83
C ALA A 81 -13.89 -12.50 -45.91
N SER A 82 -14.32 -11.28 -45.58
CA SER A 82 -15.52 -11.06 -44.75
C SER A 82 -16.79 -11.59 -45.42
N THR A 83 -16.89 -11.50 -46.75
CA THR A 83 -18.01 -12.06 -47.50
C THR A 83 -18.01 -13.59 -47.48
N SER A 84 -16.85 -14.21 -47.72
CA SER A 84 -16.68 -15.67 -47.63
C SER A 84 -17.03 -16.16 -46.22
N ALA A 85 -16.52 -15.48 -45.18
CA ALA A 85 -16.79 -15.81 -43.79
C ALA A 85 -18.29 -15.76 -43.48
N GLN A 86 -18.99 -14.67 -43.79
CA GLN A 86 -20.43 -14.54 -43.51
C GLN A 86 -21.27 -15.58 -44.27
N ARG A 87 -20.92 -15.90 -45.53
CA ARG A 87 -21.60 -16.96 -46.30
C ARG A 87 -21.38 -18.34 -45.67
N LYS A 88 -20.15 -18.66 -45.27
CA LYS A 88 -19.82 -19.93 -44.62
C LYS A 88 -20.49 -20.06 -43.26
N LEU A 89 -20.46 -19.01 -42.43
CA LEU A 89 -21.13 -18.98 -41.12
C LEU A 89 -22.64 -19.18 -41.25
N SER A 90 -23.27 -18.55 -42.24
CA SER A 90 -24.71 -18.71 -42.51
C SER A 90 -25.07 -20.07 -43.10
N ALA A 91 -24.16 -20.71 -43.84
CA ALA A 91 -24.38 -22.04 -44.43
C ALA A 91 -24.00 -23.19 -43.47
N HIS A 92 -23.23 -22.91 -42.41
CA HIS A 92 -22.78 -23.92 -41.46
C HIS A 92 -23.94 -24.42 -40.59
N ALA A 93 -24.05 -25.74 -40.47
CA ALA A 93 -25.06 -26.37 -39.64
C ALA A 93 -24.59 -26.40 -38.18
N TRP A 94 -24.96 -25.36 -37.43
CA TRP A 94 -24.62 -25.25 -36.02
C TRP A 94 -25.37 -26.28 -35.15
N PRO A 95 -24.72 -26.84 -34.13
CA PRO A 95 -25.37 -27.78 -33.22
C PRO A 95 -26.67 -27.19 -32.62
N HIS A 96 -27.72 -28.03 -32.52
CA HIS A 96 -28.96 -27.75 -31.79
C HIS A 96 -29.77 -26.53 -32.30
N GLY A 97 -29.52 -26.09 -33.54
CA GLY A 97 -30.24 -24.95 -34.13
C GLY A 97 -29.82 -23.59 -33.58
N SER A 98 -28.69 -23.50 -32.88
CA SER A 98 -28.11 -22.23 -32.44
C SER A 98 -27.70 -21.39 -33.66
N ALA A 99 -28.05 -20.10 -33.68
CA ALA A 99 -27.57 -19.19 -34.73
C ALA A 99 -26.32 -18.46 -34.23
N VAL A 100 -25.13 -18.84 -34.73
CA VAL A 100 -23.90 -18.10 -34.45
C VAL A 100 -23.86 -16.88 -35.37
N ARG A 101 -24.01 -15.69 -34.78
CA ARG A 101 -24.05 -14.43 -35.51
C ARG A 101 -22.78 -13.64 -35.23
N VAL A 102 -21.91 -13.57 -36.24
CA VAL A 102 -20.61 -12.90 -36.13
C VAL A 102 -20.72 -11.49 -36.68
N ARG A 103 -20.26 -10.50 -35.94
CA ARG A 103 -20.13 -9.12 -36.43
C ARG A 103 -18.70 -8.87 -36.88
N MET A 104 -18.54 -8.04 -37.90
CA MET A 104 -17.23 -7.75 -38.50
C MET A 104 -17.07 -6.26 -38.79
N GLY A 105 -15.85 -5.74 -38.62
CA GLY A 105 -15.50 -4.36 -38.94
C GLY A 105 -14.24 -4.26 -39.79
N LEU A 106 -14.31 -3.45 -40.84
CA LEU A 106 -13.24 -3.23 -41.80
C LEU A 106 -12.80 -1.76 -41.84
N HIS A 107 -11.50 -1.53 -41.63
CA HIS A 107 -10.91 -0.20 -41.74
C HIS A 107 -9.56 -0.23 -42.46
N THR A 108 -9.36 0.71 -43.39
CA THR A 108 -8.11 0.87 -44.13
C THR A 108 -7.38 2.10 -43.64
N GLY A 109 -6.15 1.91 -43.17
CA GLY A 109 -5.34 2.94 -42.54
C GLY A 109 -3.85 2.59 -42.57
N GLU A 110 -3.06 3.26 -41.75
CA GLU A 110 -1.61 3.07 -41.69
C GLU A 110 -1.23 1.97 -40.69
N GLY A 111 -0.69 0.86 -41.20
CA GLY A 111 -0.11 -0.23 -40.42
C GLY A 111 1.31 0.08 -39.98
N ARG A 112 1.45 0.56 -38.73
CA ARG A 112 2.75 0.73 -38.05
C ARG A 112 2.95 -0.38 -37.02
N LEU A 113 4.15 -0.96 -37.01
CA LEU A 113 4.53 -2.00 -36.04
C LEU A 113 5.17 -1.37 -34.80
N GLY A 114 4.80 -1.88 -33.63
CA GLY A 114 5.37 -1.54 -32.32
C GLY A 114 5.83 -2.81 -31.62
N GLY A 115 6.96 -3.38 -32.06
CA GLY A 115 7.41 -4.71 -31.61
C GLY A 115 6.84 -5.81 -32.49
N ALA A 116 6.16 -6.80 -31.89
CA ALA A 116 5.54 -7.93 -32.59
C ALA A 116 4.13 -7.62 -33.14
N ASP A 117 3.54 -6.48 -32.77
CA ASP A 117 2.14 -6.13 -33.07
C ASP A 117 1.97 -4.76 -33.73
N TYR A 118 0.76 -4.47 -34.24
CA TYR A 118 0.40 -3.16 -34.75
C TYR A 118 0.06 -2.17 -33.64
N VAL A 119 0.56 -0.93 -33.77
CA VAL A 119 0.27 0.18 -32.86
C VAL A 119 -0.21 1.38 -33.66
N GLY A 120 -1.31 2.01 -33.23
CA GLY A 120 -1.83 3.21 -33.86
C GLY A 120 -3.34 3.33 -33.82
N LEU A 121 -3.83 4.54 -34.11
CA LEU A 121 -5.25 4.89 -34.07
C LEU A 121 -6.12 4.07 -35.03
N ASP A 122 -5.56 3.61 -36.16
CA ASP A 122 -6.30 2.88 -37.19
C ASP A 122 -6.70 1.46 -36.76
N VAL A 123 -5.89 0.81 -35.90
CA VAL A 123 -6.23 -0.50 -35.31
C VAL A 123 -7.42 -0.35 -34.36
N HIS A 124 -7.35 0.63 -33.45
CA HIS A 124 -8.45 0.93 -32.53
C HIS A 124 -9.73 1.32 -33.29
N ARG A 125 -9.60 2.10 -34.37
CA ARG A 125 -10.73 2.47 -35.23
C ARG A 125 -11.40 1.25 -35.85
N ALA A 126 -10.63 0.30 -36.39
CA ALA A 126 -11.17 -0.95 -36.95
C ALA A 126 -11.95 -1.75 -35.91
N ALA A 127 -11.41 -1.90 -34.69
CA ALA A 127 -12.07 -2.58 -33.58
C ALA A 127 -13.37 -1.89 -33.17
N ARG A 128 -13.40 -0.55 -33.12
CA ARG A 128 -14.61 0.23 -32.78
C ARG A 128 -15.70 0.12 -33.85
N ILE A 129 -15.32 0.02 -35.12
CA ILE A 129 -16.26 -0.23 -36.21
C ILE A 129 -16.90 -1.61 -36.07
N ALA A 130 -16.11 -2.65 -35.77
CA ALA A 130 -16.64 -3.99 -35.53
C ALA A 130 -17.61 -4.01 -34.34
N ALA A 131 -17.23 -3.38 -33.23
CA ALA A 131 -18.03 -3.34 -32.00
C ALA A 131 -19.38 -2.62 -32.14
N ALA A 132 -19.49 -1.66 -33.07
CA ALA A 132 -20.74 -0.96 -33.37
C ALA A 132 -21.75 -1.83 -34.14
N GLY A 133 -21.28 -2.89 -34.81
CA GLY A 133 -22.09 -3.78 -35.62
C GLY A 133 -22.93 -4.76 -34.82
N ASN A 134 -23.98 -5.26 -35.46
CA ASN A 134 -24.84 -6.33 -34.98
C ASN A 134 -24.35 -7.69 -35.50
N GLY A 135 -24.74 -8.78 -34.85
CA GLY A 135 -24.39 -10.12 -35.30
C GLY A 135 -24.88 -10.41 -36.73
N GLY A 136 -23.98 -10.86 -37.61
CA GLY A 136 -24.21 -11.08 -39.05
C GLY A 136 -23.92 -9.86 -39.93
N GLN A 137 -23.57 -8.71 -39.33
CA GLN A 137 -23.31 -7.45 -40.04
C GLN A 137 -21.81 -7.26 -40.30
N VAL A 138 -21.48 -6.72 -41.48
CA VAL A 138 -20.11 -6.28 -41.82
C VAL A 138 -20.13 -4.78 -42.02
N LEU A 139 -19.42 -4.05 -41.16
CA LEU A 139 -19.31 -2.60 -41.21
C LEU A 139 -17.97 -2.16 -41.79
N VAL A 140 -17.99 -1.08 -42.55
CA VAL A 140 -16.88 -0.60 -43.36
C VAL A 140 -16.70 0.91 -43.15
N SER A 141 -15.49 1.35 -42.84
CA SER A 141 -15.16 2.79 -42.80
C SER A 141 -15.21 3.44 -44.19
N ASP A 142 -15.41 4.76 -44.26
CA ASP A 142 -15.32 5.51 -45.52
C ASP A 142 -13.98 5.30 -46.27
N ALA A 143 -12.86 5.20 -45.54
CA ALA A 143 -11.55 4.95 -46.15
C ALA A 143 -11.50 3.61 -46.90
N THR A 144 -12.03 2.54 -46.30
CA THR A 144 -12.16 1.23 -46.95
C THR A 144 -13.15 1.29 -48.11
N ARG A 145 -14.32 1.92 -47.93
CA ARG A 145 -15.33 2.11 -48.96
C ARG A 145 -14.75 2.77 -50.21
N ALA A 146 -13.98 3.85 -50.04
CA ALA A 146 -13.34 4.58 -51.13
C ALA A 146 -12.40 3.71 -52.00
N LEU A 147 -11.82 2.66 -51.42
CA LEU A 147 -10.90 1.76 -52.11
C LEU A 147 -11.59 0.56 -52.78
N VAL A 148 -12.76 0.14 -52.27
CA VAL A 148 -13.46 -1.05 -52.78
C VAL A 148 -14.62 -0.74 -53.72
N GLU A 149 -15.27 0.43 -53.58
CA GLU A 149 -16.44 0.82 -54.39
C GLU A 149 -16.22 0.68 -55.91
N PRO A 150 -15.06 1.03 -56.50
CA PRO A 150 -14.84 0.88 -57.94
C PRO A 150 -14.73 -0.58 -58.42
N GLY A 151 -14.60 -1.56 -57.52
CA GLY A 151 -14.25 -2.94 -57.85
C GLY A 151 -15.00 -4.00 -57.04
N LEU A 152 -16.19 -3.67 -56.51
CA LEU A 152 -17.01 -4.63 -55.76
C LEU A 152 -17.44 -5.80 -56.66
N PRO A 153 -17.31 -7.07 -56.20
CA PRO A 153 -17.81 -8.24 -56.92
C PRO A 153 -19.32 -8.22 -57.14
N ASP A 154 -19.80 -8.91 -58.18
CA ASP A 154 -21.23 -9.09 -58.46
C ASP A 154 -21.97 -9.69 -57.25
N GLY A 155 -23.06 -9.04 -56.83
CA GLY A 155 -23.84 -9.43 -55.66
C GLY A 155 -23.31 -8.91 -54.32
N ILE A 156 -22.38 -7.96 -54.33
CA ILE A 156 -21.92 -7.23 -53.14
C ILE A 156 -22.19 -5.73 -53.33
N GLY A 157 -22.85 -5.10 -52.37
CA GLY A 157 -23.15 -3.66 -52.35
C GLY A 157 -22.66 -2.98 -51.08
N LEU A 158 -22.76 -1.64 -51.04
CA LEU A 158 -22.49 -0.84 -49.85
C LEU A 158 -23.68 0.08 -49.58
N ARG A 159 -24.24 0.00 -48.37
CA ARG A 159 -25.30 0.88 -47.88
C ARG A 159 -24.71 1.90 -46.93
N ASP A 160 -24.89 3.20 -47.22
CA ASP A 160 -24.48 4.29 -46.33
C ASP A 160 -25.38 4.30 -45.09
N LEU A 161 -24.79 4.16 -43.90
CA LEU A 161 -25.50 4.26 -42.64
C LEU A 161 -25.41 5.68 -42.04
N GLY A 162 -24.67 6.60 -42.65
CA GLY A 162 -24.47 7.96 -42.17
C GLY A 162 -23.22 8.14 -41.32
N ALA A 163 -23.07 9.35 -40.77
CA ALA A 163 -21.97 9.70 -39.88
C ALA A 163 -22.34 9.41 -38.42
N HIS A 164 -21.49 8.67 -37.73
CA HIS A 164 -21.73 8.15 -36.39
C HIS A 164 -20.55 8.43 -35.46
N ARG A 165 -20.83 8.83 -34.22
CA ARG A 165 -19.79 8.91 -33.18
C ARG A 165 -19.57 7.53 -32.55
N LEU A 166 -18.38 7.00 -32.78
CA LEU A 166 -17.91 5.74 -32.19
C LEU A 166 -17.13 6.01 -30.89
N LYS A 167 -17.19 5.07 -29.95
CA LYS A 167 -16.49 5.15 -28.64
C LYS A 167 -15.00 5.50 -28.83
N ASP A 168 -14.50 6.44 -28.04
CA ASP A 168 -13.11 6.94 -27.99
C ASP A 168 -12.57 7.61 -29.29
N LEU A 169 -13.43 7.90 -30.27
CA LEU A 169 -13.05 8.64 -31.48
C LEU A 169 -13.62 10.06 -31.46
N ALA A 170 -12.73 11.06 -31.54
CA ALA A 170 -13.10 12.48 -31.44
C ALA A 170 -13.91 13.03 -32.64
N ARG A 171 -13.90 12.33 -33.80
CA ARG A 171 -14.62 12.76 -35.01
C ARG A 171 -15.68 11.71 -35.39
N PRO A 172 -16.87 12.13 -35.85
CA PRO A 172 -17.85 11.20 -36.43
C PRO A 172 -17.26 10.48 -37.64
N GLU A 173 -17.44 9.17 -37.67
CA GLU A 173 -17.02 8.32 -38.79
C GLU A 173 -18.23 8.02 -39.67
N ARG A 174 -18.07 8.16 -40.98
CA ARG A 174 -19.10 7.71 -41.92
C ARG A 174 -18.96 6.21 -42.13
N ILE A 175 -20.02 5.48 -41.77
CA ILE A 175 -20.03 4.02 -41.73
C ILE A 175 -20.92 3.48 -42.83
N TYR A 176 -20.45 2.43 -43.50
CA TYR A 176 -21.15 1.73 -44.55
C TYR A 176 -21.36 0.28 -44.13
N GLN A 177 -22.51 -0.28 -44.49
CA GLN A 177 -22.77 -1.72 -44.36
C GLN A 177 -22.47 -2.41 -45.68
N LEU A 178 -21.75 -3.53 -45.62
CA LEU A 178 -21.60 -4.42 -46.76
C LEU A 178 -22.90 -5.22 -46.97
N GLU A 179 -23.54 -5.05 -48.12
CA GLU A 179 -24.71 -5.84 -48.53
C GLU A 179 -24.24 -7.07 -49.29
N ILE A 180 -24.50 -8.27 -48.76
CA ILE A 180 -24.09 -9.53 -49.37
C ILE A 180 -25.35 -10.25 -49.88
N ALA A 181 -25.43 -10.46 -51.20
CA ALA A 181 -26.54 -11.18 -51.81
C ALA A 181 -26.72 -12.58 -51.17
N GLY A 182 -27.94 -12.87 -50.73
CA GLY A 182 -28.32 -14.12 -50.07
C GLY A 182 -28.23 -14.11 -48.54
N LEU A 183 -27.79 -13.01 -47.92
CA LEU A 183 -27.75 -12.82 -46.46
C LEU A 183 -28.71 -11.71 -46.00
N ALA A 184 -28.94 -11.60 -44.69
CA ALA A 184 -29.75 -10.53 -44.10
C ALA A 184 -29.12 -9.16 -44.38
N GLY A 185 -29.93 -8.22 -44.89
CA GLY A 185 -29.50 -6.86 -45.21
C GLY A 185 -30.07 -5.79 -44.27
N ASP A 186 -31.07 -6.13 -43.46
CA ASP A 186 -31.71 -5.19 -42.53
C ASP A 186 -31.35 -5.57 -41.09
N PHE A 187 -30.65 -4.67 -40.42
CA PHE A 187 -30.21 -4.80 -39.03
C PHE A 187 -30.79 -3.67 -38.18
N ALA A 188 -30.80 -3.86 -36.86
CA ALA A 188 -31.09 -2.78 -35.93
C ALA A 188 -30.08 -1.62 -36.10
N PRO A 189 -30.41 -0.38 -35.68
CA PRO A 189 -29.45 0.72 -35.66
C PRO A 189 -28.13 0.29 -35.01
N ILE A 190 -27.02 0.72 -35.59
CA ILE A 190 -25.69 0.40 -35.06
C ILE A 190 -25.49 1.05 -33.70
N ARG A 191 -24.71 0.41 -32.82
CA ARG A 191 -24.52 0.85 -31.43
C ARG A 191 -23.52 2.00 -31.37
N THR A 192 -24.02 3.22 -31.37
CA THR A 192 -23.23 4.46 -31.45
C THR A 192 -23.63 5.42 -30.33
N LEU A 193 -22.75 6.38 -29.99
CA LEU A 193 -23.04 7.36 -28.93
C LEU A 193 -24.28 8.22 -29.25
N ASP A 194 -24.64 8.38 -30.53
CA ASP A 194 -25.78 9.19 -30.97
C ASP A 194 -27.10 8.40 -31.08
N ALA A 195 -27.12 7.09 -30.83
CA ALA A 195 -28.31 6.24 -31.02
C ALA A 195 -29.35 6.37 -29.88
N HIS A 196 -28.93 6.88 -28.72
CA HIS A 196 -29.76 7.03 -27.52
C HIS A 196 -29.65 8.46 -26.98
N PRO A 197 -30.74 9.06 -26.45
CA PRO A 197 -30.69 10.41 -25.88
C PRO A 197 -29.63 10.51 -24.77
N ASN A 198 -28.66 11.42 -24.90
CA ASN A 198 -27.67 11.67 -23.85
C ASN A 198 -27.02 13.06 -23.97
N ASN A 199 -26.42 13.53 -22.88
CA ASN A 199 -25.63 14.76 -22.82
C ASN A 199 -24.22 14.52 -22.23
N LEU A 200 -23.70 13.29 -22.31
CA LEU A 200 -22.42 12.93 -21.71
C LEU A 200 -21.28 13.78 -22.32
N PRO A 201 -20.42 14.41 -21.50
CA PRO A 201 -19.35 15.27 -21.99
C PRO A 201 -18.31 14.49 -22.81
N LEU A 202 -17.80 15.12 -23.87
CA LEU A 202 -16.70 14.59 -24.69
C LEU A 202 -15.39 14.61 -23.90
N LEU A 203 -14.89 13.43 -23.53
CA LEU A 203 -13.58 13.30 -22.87
C LEU A 203 -12.46 13.41 -23.93
N LEU A 204 -11.68 14.48 -23.88
CA LEU A 204 -10.57 14.75 -24.80
C LEU A 204 -9.29 13.94 -24.50
N THR A 205 -9.30 13.21 -23.40
CA THR A 205 -8.19 12.35 -22.97
C THR A 205 -8.69 10.94 -22.74
N SER A 206 -7.88 9.97 -23.13
CA SER A 206 -8.09 8.53 -22.91
C SER A 206 -8.28 8.22 -21.42
N PHE A 207 -9.21 7.30 -21.12
CA PHE A 207 -9.39 6.72 -19.79
C PHE A 207 -8.41 5.56 -19.61
N VAL A 208 -7.57 5.63 -18.57
CA VAL A 208 -6.44 4.71 -18.37
C VAL A 208 -6.72 3.78 -17.19
N GLY A 209 -6.75 2.48 -17.46
CA GLY A 209 -6.92 1.43 -16.43
C GLY A 209 -8.36 1.30 -15.93
N ARG A 210 -8.50 0.70 -14.75
CA ARG A 210 -9.74 0.53 -13.98
C ARG A 210 -10.79 -0.43 -14.55
N ASN A 211 -10.35 -1.47 -15.25
CA ASN A 211 -11.26 -2.47 -15.81
C ASN A 211 -12.04 -3.21 -14.71
N ALA A 212 -11.42 -3.47 -13.56
CA ALA A 212 -12.06 -4.14 -12.43
C ALA A 212 -13.12 -3.23 -11.79
N GLU A 213 -12.81 -1.96 -11.57
CA GLU A 213 -13.72 -0.98 -10.98
C GLU A 213 -14.89 -0.68 -11.92
N ILE A 214 -14.65 -0.55 -13.24
CA ILE A 214 -15.73 -0.42 -14.23
C ILE A 214 -16.68 -1.62 -14.13
N ALA A 215 -16.14 -2.85 -14.11
CA ALA A 215 -16.96 -4.05 -14.01
C ALA A 215 -17.75 -4.10 -12.68
N ALA A 216 -17.12 -3.71 -11.57
CA ALA A 216 -17.74 -3.69 -10.25
C ALA A 216 -18.87 -2.65 -10.16
N VAL A 217 -18.65 -1.42 -10.62
CA VAL A 217 -19.68 -0.37 -10.62
C VAL A 217 -20.84 -0.76 -11.54
N ARG A 218 -20.56 -1.35 -12.72
CA ARG A 218 -21.63 -1.85 -13.60
C ARG A 218 -22.49 -2.91 -12.91
N ALA A 219 -21.86 -3.87 -12.25
CA ALA A 219 -22.58 -4.88 -11.48
C ALA A 219 -23.41 -4.28 -10.35
N LEU A 220 -22.93 -3.23 -9.68
CA LEU A 220 -23.69 -2.52 -8.65
C LEU A 220 -24.89 -1.77 -9.21
N VAL A 221 -24.74 -1.09 -10.36
CA VAL A 221 -25.84 -0.41 -11.05
C VAL A 221 -26.90 -1.41 -11.55
N ASP A 222 -26.51 -2.64 -11.88
CA ASP A 222 -27.47 -3.70 -12.22
C ASP A 222 -28.24 -4.24 -11.00
N GLN A 223 -27.67 -4.15 -9.80
CA GLN A 223 -28.23 -4.69 -8.55
C GLN A 223 -28.99 -3.64 -7.73
N ALA A 224 -28.69 -2.36 -7.92
CA ALA A 224 -29.24 -1.26 -7.14
C ALA A 224 -29.57 -0.05 -8.00
N ARG A 225 -30.66 0.64 -7.65
CA ARG A 225 -31.14 1.82 -8.36
C ARG A 225 -30.44 3.11 -7.93
N LEU A 226 -29.73 3.10 -6.80
CA LEU A 226 -28.91 4.20 -6.31
C LEU A 226 -27.51 3.68 -5.99
N VAL A 227 -26.52 4.17 -6.73
CA VAL A 227 -25.11 3.86 -6.50
C VAL A 227 -24.35 5.17 -6.29
N THR A 228 -23.54 5.24 -5.23
CA THR A 228 -22.73 6.43 -4.92
C THR A 228 -21.26 6.06 -4.97
N LEU A 229 -20.52 6.70 -5.88
CA LEU A 229 -19.07 6.61 -5.97
C LEU A 229 -18.45 7.59 -4.96
N THR A 230 -17.75 7.07 -3.96
CA THR A 230 -17.11 7.84 -2.89
C THR A 230 -15.59 7.90 -3.06
N GLY A 231 -14.93 8.86 -2.39
CA GLY A 231 -13.46 8.96 -2.37
C GLY A 231 -12.93 10.40 -2.50
N PRO A 232 -11.61 10.61 -2.33
CA PRO A 232 -11.03 11.95 -2.25
C PRO A 232 -11.10 12.75 -3.56
N GLY A 233 -10.86 14.06 -3.47
CA GLY A 233 -10.70 14.92 -4.64
C GLY A 233 -9.57 14.45 -5.55
N GLY A 234 -9.82 14.32 -6.85
CA GLY A 234 -8.80 13.93 -7.81
C GLY A 234 -8.58 12.42 -8.00
N THR A 235 -9.33 11.54 -7.32
CA THR A 235 -9.32 10.07 -7.56
C THR A 235 -10.00 9.63 -8.84
N GLY A 236 -10.63 10.56 -9.58
CA GLY A 236 -11.26 10.27 -10.87
C GLY A 236 -12.68 9.71 -10.81
N LYS A 237 -13.43 9.93 -9.71
CA LYS A 237 -14.84 9.51 -9.57
C LYS A 237 -15.72 9.93 -10.74
N THR A 238 -15.68 11.21 -11.11
CA THR A 238 -16.41 11.77 -12.27
C THR A 238 -16.05 11.04 -13.56
N ARG A 239 -14.76 10.80 -13.80
CA ARG A 239 -14.33 10.07 -15.01
C ARG A 239 -14.76 8.61 -14.99
N LEU A 240 -14.71 7.94 -13.85
CA LEU A 240 -15.21 6.58 -13.70
C LEU A 240 -16.72 6.50 -13.94
N ALA A 241 -17.50 7.42 -13.36
CA ALA A 241 -18.94 7.49 -13.55
C ALA A 241 -19.31 7.72 -15.02
N LEU A 242 -18.65 8.67 -15.68
CA LEU A 242 -18.85 8.94 -17.12
C LEU A 242 -18.45 7.75 -17.99
N GLN A 243 -17.37 7.06 -17.67
CA GLN A 243 -16.94 5.86 -18.39
C GLN A 243 -17.98 4.73 -18.26
N VAL A 244 -18.48 4.47 -17.05
CA VAL A 244 -19.54 3.48 -16.80
C VAL A 244 -20.83 3.87 -17.53
N ALA A 245 -21.22 5.14 -17.46
CA ALA A 245 -22.40 5.67 -18.15
C ALA A 245 -22.30 5.49 -19.67
N ALA A 246 -21.16 5.82 -20.27
CA ALA A 246 -20.93 5.65 -21.71
C ALA A 246 -20.99 4.18 -22.15
N GLU A 247 -20.53 3.24 -21.32
CA GLU A 247 -20.61 1.80 -21.62
C GLU A 247 -22.03 1.21 -21.53
N ARG A 248 -22.96 1.94 -20.90
CA ARG A 248 -24.35 1.51 -20.68
C ARG A 248 -25.36 2.20 -21.59
N LEU A 249 -24.94 2.98 -22.58
CA LEU A 249 -25.85 3.69 -23.49
C LEU A 249 -26.89 2.76 -24.15
N GLY A 250 -26.56 1.50 -24.41
CA GLY A 250 -27.48 0.52 -24.98
C GLY A 250 -28.47 -0.11 -23.98
N ASP A 251 -28.26 0.07 -22.68
CA ASP A 251 -29.06 -0.57 -21.61
C ASP A 251 -30.23 0.33 -21.16
N HIS A 252 -30.19 1.63 -21.48
CA HIS A 252 -31.16 2.65 -21.05
C HIS A 252 -31.85 3.30 -22.27
N PRO A 253 -33.01 2.78 -22.72
CA PRO A 253 -33.64 3.23 -23.98
C PRO A 253 -34.08 4.70 -23.94
N ASP A 254 -34.45 5.22 -22.77
CA ASP A 254 -34.85 6.61 -22.57
C ASP A 254 -33.67 7.55 -22.29
N GLY A 255 -32.44 7.02 -22.29
CA GLY A 255 -31.21 7.79 -22.32
C GLY A 255 -30.40 7.80 -21.02
N ILE A 256 -29.26 8.49 -21.10
CA ILE A 256 -28.34 8.67 -19.97
C ILE A 256 -27.95 10.15 -19.88
N PHE A 257 -28.17 10.76 -18.73
CA PHE A 257 -27.95 12.20 -18.56
C PHE A 257 -27.02 12.50 -17.40
N PHE A 258 -26.03 13.35 -17.67
CA PHE A 258 -25.09 13.92 -16.73
C PHE A 258 -25.60 15.27 -16.22
N VAL A 259 -25.59 15.44 -14.90
CA VAL A 259 -25.97 16.67 -14.20
C VAL A 259 -24.78 17.13 -13.38
N GLU A 260 -24.18 18.24 -13.78
CA GLU A 260 -23.04 18.83 -13.07
C GLU A 260 -23.55 19.71 -11.92
N LEU A 261 -23.36 19.26 -10.67
CA LEU A 261 -23.78 20.02 -9.48
C LEU A 261 -22.67 20.88 -8.91
N ALA A 262 -21.45 20.78 -9.45
CA ALA A 262 -20.30 21.56 -9.03
C ALA A 262 -20.47 23.10 -9.01
N PRO A 263 -21.29 23.75 -9.85
CA PRO A 263 -21.55 25.19 -9.74
C PRO A 263 -22.72 25.54 -8.79
N ILE A 264 -23.39 24.57 -8.18
CA ILE A 264 -24.59 24.75 -7.37
C ILE A 264 -24.23 24.72 -5.89
N THR A 265 -24.57 25.79 -5.17
CA THR A 265 -24.36 25.90 -3.72
C THR A 265 -25.66 25.90 -2.91
N ASP A 266 -26.80 26.12 -3.55
CA ASP A 266 -28.12 26.09 -2.93
C ASP A 266 -28.82 24.75 -3.26
N PRO A 267 -29.04 23.86 -2.27
CA PRO A 267 -29.68 22.56 -2.47
C PRO A 267 -31.07 22.64 -3.14
N SER A 268 -31.80 23.75 -2.96
CA SER A 268 -33.13 23.93 -3.56
C SER A 268 -33.09 24.05 -5.10
N LEU A 269 -31.93 24.29 -5.68
CA LEU A 269 -31.73 24.41 -7.12
C LEU A 269 -31.42 23.09 -7.82
N VAL A 270 -31.22 21.99 -7.08
CA VAL A 270 -30.91 20.67 -7.67
C VAL A 270 -32.02 20.18 -8.62
N PRO A 271 -33.34 20.27 -8.28
CA PRO A 271 -34.39 19.95 -9.23
C PRO A 271 -34.31 20.78 -10.52
N SER A 272 -33.92 22.05 -10.43
CA SER A 272 -33.76 22.93 -11.60
C SER A 272 -32.65 22.44 -12.54
N ALA A 273 -31.50 22.06 -11.98
CA ALA A 273 -30.38 21.54 -12.77
C ALA A 273 -30.69 20.20 -13.45
N ILE A 274 -31.44 19.32 -12.76
CA ILE A 274 -31.92 18.06 -13.34
C ILE A 274 -32.90 18.35 -14.49
N ALA A 275 -33.84 19.27 -14.31
CA ALA A 275 -34.79 19.67 -15.35
C ALA A 275 -34.10 20.28 -16.58
N GLU A 276 -33.08 21.11 -16.38
CA GLU A 276 -32.29 21.70 -17.46
C GLU A 276 -31.55 20.63 -18.27
N ALA A 277 -30.87 19.69 -17.60
CA ALA A 277 -30.15 18.60 -18.23
C ALA A 277 -31.08 17.66 -19.03
N LEU A 278 -32.31 17.44 -18.53
CA LEU A 278 -33.34 16.62 -19.18
C LEU A 278 -34.20 17.39 -20.20
N HIS A 279 -34.01 18.71 -20.31
CA HIS A 279 -34.84 19.61 -21.12
C HIS A 279 -36.34 19.61 -20.76
N VAL A 280 -36.65 19.39 -19.48
CA VAL A 280 -38.01 19.46 -18.91
C VAL A 280 -38.37 20.91 -18.62
N ARG A 281 -39.54 21.35 -19.07
CA ARG A 281 -40.02 22.73 -18.85
C ARG A 281 -40.85 22.81 -17.59
N GLU A 282 -40.57 23.83 -16.77
CA GLU A 282 -41.36 24.16 -15.60
C GLU A 282 -42.79 24.59 -15.99
N ALA A 283 -43.79 23.99 -15.34
CA ALA A 283 -45.19 24.38 -15.48
C ALA A 283 -45.54 25.44 -14.42
N ALA A 284 -46.26 26.49 -14.81
CA ALA A 284 -46.46 27.69 -13.99
C ALA A 284 -47.32 27.48 -12.72
N ASP A 285 -47.97 26.33 -12.57
CA ASP A 285 -48.98 26.03 -11.55
C ASP A 285 -48.63 24.84 -10.64
N ARG A 286 -47.42 24.28 -10.74
CA ARG A 286 -46.98 23.11 -9.94
C ARG A 286 -45.49 23.17 -9.60
N PRO A 287 -45.05 22.58 -8.47
CA PRO A 287 -43.64 22.44 -8.13
C PRO A 287 -42.83 21.73 -9.23
N LEU A 288 -41.59 22.18 -9.45
CA LEU A 288 -40.72 21.60 -10.48
C LEU A 288 -40.38 20.12 -10.22
N LEU A 289 -40.19 19.74 -8.95
CA LEU A 289 -39.91 18.36 -8.56
C LEU A 289 -41.06 17.41 -8.92
N GLU A 290 -42.31 17.83 -8.69
CA GLU A 290 -43.46 17.04 -9.13
C GLU A 290 -43.46 16.88 -10.66
N THR A 291 -43.10 17.94 -11.41
CA THR A 291 -43.02 17.92 -12.88
C THR A 291 -41.99 16.90 -13.37
N LEU A 292 -40.83 16.85 -12.72
CA LEU A 292 -39.81 15.83 -12.98
C LEU A 292 -40.30 14.42 -12.67
N MET A 293 -40.96 14.22 -11.52
CA MET A 293 -41.49 12.91 -11.13
C MET A 293 -42.49 12.34 -12.14
N ASP A 294 -43.37 13.19 -12.69
CA ASP A 294 -44.31 12.77 -13.74
C ASP A 294 -43.61 12.48 -15.07
N ASP A 295 -42.62 13.28 -15.48
CA ASP A 295 -41.87 13.08 -16.73
C ASP A 295 -41.01 11.80 -16.70
N LEU A 296 -40.47 11.46 -15.52
CA LEU A 296 -39.59 10.30 -15.33
C LEU A 296 -40.33 8.99 -15.06
N ARG A 297 -41.61 9.03 -14.69
CA ARG A 297 -42.39 7.88 -14.17
C ARG A 297 -42.26 6.61 -15.01
N ASP A 298 -42.36 6.76 -16.33
CA ASP A 298 -42.40 5.66 -17.29
C ASP A 298 -41.09 5.51 -18.11
N LYS A 299 -40.02 6.22 -17.73
CA LYS A 299 -38.73 6.23 -18.45
C LYS A 299 -37.71 5.28 -17.82
N ALA A 300 -37.07 4.46 -18.64
CA ALA A 300 -35.94 3.61 -18.28
C ALA A 300 -34.63 4.32 -18.62
N MET A 301 -34.09 5.05 -17.65
CA MET A 301 -32.93 5.92 -17.83
C MET A 301 -31.94 5.89 -16.66
N LEU A 302 -30.74 6.42 -16.90
CA LEU A 302 -29.70 6.62 -15.89
C LEU A 302 -29.40 8.11 -15.74
N LEU A 303 -29.48 8.61 -14.50
CA LEU A 303 -29.01 9.94 -14.13
C LEU A 303 -27.64 9.84 -13.46
N VAL A 304 -26.66 10.59 -13.96
CA VAL A 304 -25.35 10.75 -13.34
C VAL A 304 -25.31 12.11 -12.64
N LEU A 305 -25.36 12.13 -11.31
CA LEU A 305 -25.30 13.35 -10.51
C LEU A 305 -23.87 13.54 -10.01
N ASP A 306 -23.16 14.52 -10.57
CA ASP A 306 -21.75 14.72 -10.27
C ASP A 306 -21.54 15.76 -9.18
N ASN A 307 -20.61 15.47 -8.27
CA ASN A 307 -20.10 16.38 -7.25
C ASN A 307 -21.20 16.79 -6.24
N PHE A 308 -21.96 15.79 -5.77
CA PHE A 308 -23.10 15.96 -4.88
C PHE A 308 -22.70 16.41 -3.46
N GLU A 309 -21.42 16.28 -3.08
CA GLU A 309 -20.93 16.70 -1.75
C GLU A 309 -21.18 18.18 -1.42
N GLN A 310 -21.48 19.02 -2.42
CA GLN A 310 -21.76 20.45 -2.24
C GLN A 310 -23.23 20.74 -1.88
N VAL A 311 -24.12 19.77 -2.07
CA VAL A 311 -25.58 19.92 -1.95
C VAL A 311 -26.20 18.70 -1.27
N THR A 312 -25.51 18.13 -0.27
CA THR A 312 -25.97 16.92 0.45
C THR A 312 -27.38 17.04 1.02
N ASP A 313 -27.79 18.25 1.43
CA ASP A 313 -29.15 18.54 1.90
C ASP A 313 -30.23 18.31 0.82
N ALA A 314 -29.86 18.20 -0.46
CA ALA A 314 -30.76 17.84 -1.56
C ALA A 314 -30.93 16.32 -1.73
N ALA A 315 -30.29 15.47 -0.92
CA ALA A 315 -30.41 14.02 -0.98
C ALA A 315 -31.88 13.51 -0.98
N PRO A 316 -32.85 14.11 -0.24
CA PRO A 316 -34.25 13.72 -0.30
C PRO A 316 -34.86 13.77 -1.71
N VAL A 317 -34.41 14.70 -2.57
CA VAL A 317 -34.85 14.81 -3.97
C VAL A 317 -34.59 13.51 -4.74
N VAL A 318 -33.43 12.89 -4.53
CA VAL A 318 -33.06 11.62 -5.18
C VAL A 318 -34.03 10.50 -4.75
N THR A 319 -34.40 10.47 -3.48
CA THR A 319 -35.35 9.48 -2.94
C THR A 319 -36.74 9.68 -3.54
N GLU A 320 -37.22 10.91 -3.66
CA GLU A 320 -38.52 11.23 -4.26
C GLU A 320 -38.57 10.82 -5.74
N LEU A 321 -37.53 11.11 -6.52
CA LEU A 321 -37.42 10.70 -7.93
C LEU A 321 -37.40 9.18 -8.08
N LEU A 322 -36.60 8.47 -7.28
CA LEU A 322 -36.53 7.00 -7.31
C LEU A 322 -37.84 6.34 -6.89
N SER A 323 -38.59 6.96 -5.98
CA SER A 323 -39.90 6.47 -5.54
C SER A 323 -40.98 6.65 -6.61
N ALA A 324 -40.89 7.73 -7.40
CA ALA A 324 -41.87 8.03 -8.46
C ALA A 324 -41.62 7.28 -9.78
N ALA A 325 -40.37 7.00 -10.12
CA ALA A 325 -39.98 6.39 -11.39
C ALA A 325 -39.35 5.01 -11.18
N GLY A 326 -40.12 3.94 -11.32
CA GLY A 326 -39.68 2.57 -10.94
C GLY A 326 -38.49 2.00 -11.71
N THR A 327 -38.21 2.53 -12.91
CA THR A 327 -37.11 2.09 -13.79
C THR A 327 -35.92 3.04 -13.84
N LEU A 328 -35.97 4.13 -13.06
CA LEU A 328 -34.89 5.10 -12.95
C LEU A 328 -33.72 4.53 -12.13
N HIS A 329 -32.51 4.70 -12.65
CA HIS A 329 -31.25 4.49 -11.94
C HIS A 329 -30.54 5.82 -11.74
N VAL A 330 -29.85 5.97 -10.61
CA VAL A 330 -29.07 7.15 -10.26
C VAL A 330 -27.67 6.71 -9.85
N LEU A 331 -26.67 7.27 -10.53
CA LEU A 331 -25.25 7.14 -10.21
C LEU A 331 -24.75 8.48 -9.69
N VAL A 332 -24.34 8.54 -8.44
CA VAL A 332 -23.87 9.75 -7.79
C VAL A 332 -22.35 9.72 -7.68
N THR A 333 -21.68 10.84 -7.91
CA THR A 333 -20.31 11.04 -7.44
C THR A 333 -20.33 12.01 -6.27
N SER A 334 -19.71 11.58 -5.18
CA SER A 334 -19.66 12.36 -3.94
C SER A 334 -18.37 12.04 -3.19
N ARG A 335 -18.03 12.80 -2.15
CA ARG A 335 -16.93 12.45 -1.24
C ARG A 335 -17.38 11.44 -0.21
N ALA A 336 -18.60 11.60 0.30
CA ALA A 336 -19.25 10.75 1.27
C ALA A 336 -20.55 10.18 0.70
N VAL A 337 -21.07 9.14 1.35
CA VAL A 337 -22.40 8.59 1.06
C VAL A 337 -23.50 9.61 1.38
N LEU A 338 -24.67 9.44 0.75
CA LEU A 338 -25.83 10.31 0.95
C LEU A 338 -26.69 9.90 2.15
N HIS A 339 -26.43 8.71 2.72
CA HIS A 339 -27.22 8.09 3.78
C HIS A 339 -28.70 7.85 3.40
N LEU A 340 -28.94 7.50 2.14
CA LEU A 340 -30.28 7.21 1.64
C LEU A 340 -30.62 5.72 1.70
N GLN A 341 -31.91 5.40 1.88
CA GLN A 341 -32.37 4.01 1.86
C GLN A 341 -32.21 3.41 0.47
N GLY A 342 -31.56 2.24 0.39
CA GLY A 342 -31.28 1.55 -0.88
C GLY A 342 -30.03 2.04 -1.63
N GLU A 343 -29.26 2.96 -1.03
CA GLU A 343 -27.96 3.40 -1.53
C GLU A 343 -26.92 2.27 -1.47
N ARG A 344 -26.16 2.09 -2.56
CA ARG A 344 -24.97 1.24 -2.59
C ARG A 344 -23.74 2.11 -2.79
N GLU A 345 -22.84 2.06 -1.80
CA GLU A 345 -21.56 2.73 -1.89
C GLU A 345 -20.57 1.92 -2.75
N PHE A 346 -19.78 2.64 -3.55
CA PHE A 346 -18.56 2.12 -4.14
C PHE A 346 -17.38 3.07 -3.86
N PRO A 347 -16.48 2.73 -2.92
CA PRO A 347 -15.30 3.53 -2.64
C PRO A 347 -14.31 3.40 -3.80
N VAL A 348 -13.96 4.53 -4.43
CA VAL A 348 -13.06 4.55 -5.60
C VAL A 348 -11.61 4.61 -5.13
N PRO A 349 -10.81 3.52 -5.29
CA PRO A 349 -9.43 3.51 -4.82
C PRO A 349 -8.53 4.40 -5.70
N PRO A 350 -7.39 4.89 -5.17
CA PRO A 350 -6.31 5.42 -5.99
C PRO A 350 -5.80 4.39 -7.02
N LEU A 351 -5.07 4.84 -8.05
CA LEU A 351 -4.51 3.93 -9.05
C LEU A 351 -3.41 3.05 -8.44
N ARG A 352 -3.33 1.80 -8.89
CA ARG A 352 -2.32 0.86 -8.43
C ARG A 352 -0.90 1.39 -8.70
N ILE A 353 -0.06 1.43 -7.65
CA ILE A 353 1.35 1.87 -7.69
C ILE A 353 2.33 0.71 -7.47
N PRO A 354 3.53 0.75 -8.05
CA PRO A 354 4.61 -0.19 -7.76
C PRO A 354 5.28 0.13 -6.40
N ASP A 355 5.82 -0.90 -5.74
CA ASP A 355 6.64 -0.73 -4.53
C ASP A 355 8.03 -0.17 -4.91
N PRO A 356 8.42 1.02 -4.38
CA PRO A 356 9.75 1.58 -4.65
C PRO A 356 10.91 0.77 -4.08
N ALA A 357 10.70 -0.01 -3.00
CA ALA A 357 11.73 -0.83 -2.37
C ALA A 357 11.97 -2.15 -3.13
N ALA A 358 10.99 -2.59 -3.93
CA ALA A 358 11.02 -3.84 -4.68
C ALA A 358 10.49 -3.63 -6.11
N LEU A 359 11.27 -2.92 -6.95
CA LEU A 359 10.87 -2.60 -8.31
C LEU A 359 10.79 -3.87 -9.20
N PRO A 360 9.65 -4.13 -9.85
CA PRO A 360 9.53 -5.24 -10.78
C PRO A 360 10.18 -4.91 -12.13
N SER A 361 10.23 -5.89 -13.05
CA SER A 361 10.79 -5.71 -14.39
C SER A 361 10.04 -4.63 -15.19
N LEU A 362 10.67 -4.10 -16.24
CA LEU A 362 10.10 -3.04 -17.09
C LEU A 362 8.73 -3.42 -17.70
N GLU A 363 8.58 -4.67 -18.11
CA GLU A 363 7.31 -5.20 -18.64
C GLU A 363 6.23 -5.23 -17.56
N ALA A 364 6.57 -5.67 -16.34
CA ALA A 364 5.63 -5.72 -15.22
C ALA A 364 5.23 -4.32 -14.72
N LEU A 365 6.11 -3.33 -14.81
CA LEU A 365 5.80 -1.93 -14.46
C LEU A 365 4.73 -1.32 -15.37
N SER A 366 4.70 -1.73 -16.64
CA SER A 366 3.73 -1.23 -17.63
C SER A 366 2.30 -1.69 -17.33
N SER A 367 2.11 -2.69 -16.46
CA SER A 367 0.79 -3.11 -15.98
C SER A 367 0.25 -2.28 -14.80
N TYR A 368 1.07 -1.43 -14.17
CA TYR A 368 0.61 -0.55 -13.10
C TYR A 368 -0.10 0.68 -13.68
N GLU A 369 -1.34 0.90 -13.25
CA GLU A 369 -2.21 1.93 -13.82
C GLU A 369 -1.66 3.34 -13.63
N ALA A 370 -1.07 3.61 -12.45
CA ALA A 370 -0.46 4.90 -12.14
C ALA A 370 0.73 5.21 -13.06
N VAL A 371 1.55 4.20 -13.36
CA VAL A 371 2.70 4.31 -14.29
C VAL A 371 2.20 4.51 -15.71
N LYS A 372 1.20 3.73 -16.14
CA LYS A 372 0.60 3.86 -17.47
C LYS A 372 0.02 5.25 -17.69
N LEU A 373 -0.70 5.78 -16.71
CA LEU A 373 -1.25 7.14 -16.77
C LEU A 373 -0.14 8.18 -16.88
N PHE A 374 0.93 8.06 -16.08
CA PHE A 374 2.08 8.98 -16.15
C PHE A 374 2.70 8.98 -17.55
N VAL A 375 2.98 7.80 -18.11
CA VAL A 375 3.61 7.64 -19.44
C VAL A 375 2.75 8.22 -20.53
N GLU A 376 1.46 7.88 -20.56
CA GLU A 376 0.54 8.33 -21.60
C GLU A 376 0.37 9.86 -21.61
N ARG A 377 0.38 10.46 -20.41
CA ARG A 377 0.29 11.93 -20.25
C ARG A 377 1.61 12.61 -20.57
N ALA A 378 2.74 11.98 -20.24
CA ALA A 378 4.06 12.47 -20.62
C ALA A 378 4.26 12.45 -22.15
N MET A 379 3.82 11.39 -22.83
CA MET A 379 3.85 11.27 -24.30
C MET A 379 3.00 12.36 -24.99
N THR A 380 1.88 12.73 -24.39
CA THR A 380 1.04 13.84 -24.90
C THR A 380 1.79 15.19 -24.87
N MET A 381 2.72 15.36 -23.93
CA MET A 381 3.48 16.61 -23.75
C MET A 381 4.83 16.61 -24.45
N ARG A 382 5.41 15.42 -24.62
CA ARG A 382 6.69 15.13 -25.27
C ARG A 382 6.54 13.82 -26.08
N PRO A 383 6.26 13.87 -27.39
CA PRO A 383 5.99 12.68 -28.22
C PRO A 383 7.14 11.66 -28.29
N ASP A 384 8.37 12.09 -28.04
CA ASP A 384 9.59 11.27 -27.95
C ASP A 384 9.86 10.71 -26.54
N PHE A 385 8.96 10.94 -25.57
CA PHE A 385 9.09 10.39 -24.22
C PHE A 385 8.96 8.87 -24.24
N ALA A 386 10.00 8.19 -23.77
CA ALA A 386 10.02 6.75 -23.54
C ALA A 386 10.54 6.46 -22.13
N ILE A 387 9.93 5.46 -21.47
CA ILE A 387 10.48 4.92 -20.23
C ILE A 387 11.73 4.09 -20.57
N THR A 388 12.83 4.41 -19.89
CA THR A 388 14.10 3.66 -19.93
C THR A 388 14.39 3.04 -18.57
N ASN A 389 15.26 2.02 -18.52
CA ASN A 389 15.70 1.40 -17.25
C ASN A 389 16.26 2.41 -16.23
N GLU A 390 16.86 3.50 -16.70
CA GLU A 390 17.37 4.58 -15.83
C GLU A 390 16.27 5.50 -15.27
N SER A 391 15.14 5.64 -15.97
CA SER A 391 14.01 6.48 -15.56
C SER A 391 12.99 5.74 -14.69
N VAL A 392 13.01 4.41 -14.72
CA VAL A 392 12.06 3.53 -14.01
C VAL A 392 11.99 3.82 -12.50
N PRO A 393 13.12 3.83 -11.75
CA PRO A 393 13.05 4.07 -10.31
C PRO A 393 12.46 5.43 -9.99
N ALA A 394 12.77 6.44 -10.82
CA ALA A 394 12.26 7.78 -10.63
C ALA A 394 10.75 7.86 -10.89
N VAL A 395 10.23 7.21 -11.94
CA VAL A 395 8.79 7.21 -12.23
C VAL A 395 8.00 6.43 -11.16
N ALA A 396 8.50 5.27 -10.72
CA ALA A 396 7.89 4.49 -9.65
C ALA A 396 7.82 5.29 -8.35
N GLU A 397 8.93 5.93 -7.97
CA GLU A 397 8.99 6.81 -6.80
C GLU A 397 8.08 8.04 -6.95
N ILE A 398 7.98 8.65 -8.15
CA ILE A 398 7.05 9.75 -8.42
C ILE A 398 5.61 9.31 -8.17
N VAL A 399 5.16 8.20 -8.77
CA VAL A 399 3.75 7.78 -8.63
C VAL A 399 3.42 7.31 -7.22
N ALA A 400 4.40 6.71 -6.51
CA ALA A 400 4.27 6.35 -5.12
C ALA A 400 4.14 7.60 -4.23
N ARG A 401 4.98 8.61 -4.43
CA ARG A 401 4.89 9.91 -3.73
C ARG A 401 3.62 10.71 -4.04
N LEU A 402 2.93 10.38 -5.12
CA LEU A 402 1.67 11.01 -5.50
C LEU A 402 0.47 10.13 -5.12
N ASP A 403 0.68 9.09 -4.30
CA ASP A 403 -0.33 8.20 -3.72
C ASP A 403 -1.24 7.54 -4.77
N GLY A 404 -0.76 7.38 -6.01
CA GLY A 404 -1.59 6.86 -7.10
C GLY A 404 -2.74 7.79 -7.52
N LEU A 405 -2.77 9.06 -7.07
CA LEU A 405 -3.85 9.99 -7.39
C LEU A 405 -3.77 10.44 -8.86
N PRO A 406 -4.79 10.11 -9.71
CA PRO A 406 -4.77 10.42 -11.14
C PRO A 406 -4.46 11.89 -11.45
N LEU A 407 -5.11 12.82 -10.76
CA LEU A 407 -4.91 14.25 -10.99
C LEU A 407 -3.47 14.68 -10.68
N ALA A 408 -2.91 14.18 -9.58
CA ALA A 408 -1.55 14.49 -9.16
C ALA A 408 -0.53 13.97 -10.18
N ILE A 409 -0.75 12.74 -10.66
CA ILE A 409 0.06 12.10 -11.71
C ILE A 409 0.00 12.90 -13.01
N GLU A 410 -1.17 13.37 -13.43
CA GLU A 410 -1.34 14.19 -14.63
C GLU A 410 -0.58 15.52 -14.53
N LEU A 411 -0.64 16.19 -13.38
CA LEU A 411 0.09 17.43 -13.12
C LEU A 411 1.61 17.20 -13.15
N ALA A 412 2.08 16.10 -12.59
CA ALA A 412 3.51 15.74 -12.63
C ALA A 412 3.96 15.38 -14.05
N ALA A 413 3.17 14.58 -14.78
CA ALA A 413 3.46 14.20 -16.16
C ALA A 413 3.51 15.43 -17.09
N ALA A 414 2.70 16.46 -16.84
CA ALA A 414 2.75 17.72 -17.58
C ALA A 414 4.12 18.43 -17.51
N ARG A 415 4.88 18.23 -16.42
CA ARG A 415 6.22 18.81 -16.23
C ARG A 415 7.30 18.14 -17.08
N THR A 416 7.03 16.98 -17.66
CA THR A 416 7.96 16.29 -18.56
C THR A 416 8.25 17.08 -19.83
N ARG A 417 7.51 18.15 -20.14
CA ARG A 417 7.89 19.08 -21.21
C ARG A 417 9.24 19.75 -20.98
N ILE A 418 9.61 20.00 -19.73
CA ILE A 418 10.78 20.85 -19.36
C ILE A 418 11.75 20.10 -18.45
N LEU A 419 11.28 19.11 -17.68
CA LEU A 419 12.06 18.39 -16.68
C LEU A 419 12.14 16.89 -16.98
N SER A 420 13.26 16.26 -16.59
CA SER A 420 13.37 14.80 -16.58
C SER A 420 12.63 14.21 -15.37
N PRO A 421 12.26 12.91 -15.38
CA PRO A 421 11.68 12.24 -14.21
C PRO A 421 12.52 12.42 -12.94
N GLN A 422 13.84 12.30 -13.01
CA GLN A 422 14.72 12.50 -11.84
C GLN A 422 14.66 13.94 -11.31
N ALA A 423 14.57 14.93 -12.19
CA ALA A 423 14.44 16.34 -11.79
C ALA A 423 13.06 16.68 -11.22
N ILE A 424 12.00 16.00 -11.69
CA ILE A 424 10.65 16.07 -11.11
C ILE A 424 10.68 15.49 -9.70
N LEU A 425 11.28 14.31 -9.53
CA LEU A 425 11.42 13.64 -8.24
C LEU A 425 12.18 14.48 -7.21
N GLY A 426 13.33 15.05 -7.58
CA GLY A 426 14.12 15.92 -6.69
C GLY A 426 13.40 17.20 -6.26
N ARG A 427 12.34 17.61 -6.98
CA ARG A 427 11.52 18.81 -6.69
C ARG A 427 10.18 18.47 -6.03
N LEU A 428 9.77 17.20 -6.02
CA LEU A 428 8.63 16.70 -5.26
C LEU A 428 8.86 16.68 -3.75
N GLY A 429 10.01 17.16 -3.25
CA GLY A 429 10.22 17.43 -1.83
C GLY A 429 9.47 18.67 -1.30
N SER A 430 8.88 19.50 -2.17
CA SER A 430 8.10 20.70 -1.81
C SER A 430 6.77 20.76 -2.58
N ARG A 431 5.93 19.72 -2.38
CA ARG A 431 4.87 19.24 -3.30
C ARG A 431 3.82 20.28 -3.72
N LEU A 432 3.37 21.16 -2.82
CA LEU A 432 2.19 21.99 -3.08
C LEU A 432 2.47 23.23 -3.95
N ALA A 433 3.67 23.80 -3.89
CA ALA A 433 4.05 24.96 -4.72
C ALA A 433 4.46 24.57 -6.16
N PHE A 434 4.97 23.34 -6.33
CA PHE A 434 5.54 22.86 -7.60
C PHE A 434 4.48 22.38 -8.61
N LEU A 435 3.32 21.90 -8.13
CA LEU A 435 2.23 21.35 -8.94
C LEU A 435 1.17 22.39 -9.34
N GLY A 436 1.55 23.68 -9.45
CA GLY A 436 0.66 24.73 -9.95
C GLY A 436 0.58 24.79 -11.48
N GLY A 437 -0.61 24.58 -12.08
CA GLY A 437 -0.85 24.85 -13.50
C GLY A 437 -1.54 23.74 -14.30
N GLY A 438 -2.62 23.17 -13.76
CA GLY A 438 -3.52 22.28 -14.50
C GLY A 438 -4.17 22.95 -15.73
N ALA A 439 -4.95 22.17 -16.48
CA ALA A 439 -5.59 22.66 -17.69
C ALA A 439 -6.53 23.85 -17.38
N ARG A 440 -6.45 24.92 -18.19
CA ARG A 440 -7.11 26.23 -17.92
C ARG A 440 -8.64 26.17 -18.04
N ASP A 441 -9.17 25.08 -18.54
CA ASP A 441 -10.57 24.74 -18.73
C ASP A 441 -11.20 24.04 -17.50
N LEU A 442 -10.40 23.62 -16.52
CA LEU A 442 -10.91 23.16 -15.23
C LEU A 442 -11.25 24.35 -14.31
N PRO A 443 -12.25 24.24 -13.41
CA PRO A 443 -12.52 25.25 -12.38
C PRO A 443 -11.24 25.61 -11.61
N ALA A 444 -11.02 26.88 -11.27
CA ALA A 444 -9.77 27.37 -10.65
C ALA A 444 -9.29 26.50 -9.45
N ARG A 445 -10.24 25.99 -8.67
CA ARG A 445 -10.09 25.04 -7.56
C ARG A 445 -9.47 23.67 -7.92
N GLN A 446 -9.74 23.14 -9.11
CA GLN A 446 -9.23 21.84 -9.60
C GLN A 446 -7.93 21.97 -10.41
N GLN A 447 -7.45 23.19 -10.61
CA GLN A 447 -6.21 23.46 -11.36
C GLN A 447 -4.94 23.14 -10.57
N THR A 448 -5.04 22.93 -9.24
CA THR A 448 -3.91 22.57 -8.37
C THR A 448 -4.36 21.56 -7.29
N LEU A 449 -3.45 20.68 -6.86
CA LEU A 449 -3.71 19.75 -5.74
C LEU A 449 -4.06 20.51 -4.45
N ARG A 450 -3.37 21.64 -4.20
CA ARG A 450 -3.65 22.54 -3.07
C ARG A 450 -5.08 23.07 -3.12
N GLY A 451 -5.56 23.56 -4.27
CA GLY A 451 -6.93 24.06 -4.41
C GLY A 451 -8.01 23.01 -4.15
N ALA A 452 -7.74 21.72 -4.42
CA ALA A 452 -8.65 20.64 -4.07
C ALA A 452 -8.67 20.35 -2.57
N ILE A 453 -7.52 20.46 -1.89
CA ILE A 453 -7.40 20.29 -0.43
C ILE A 453 -7.99 21.49 0.31
N ASP A 454 -7.67 22.73 -0.11
CA ASP A 454 -8.24 23.98 0.42
C ASP A 454 -9.77 23.92 0.43
N TRP A 455 -10.35 23.51 -0.71
CA TRP A 455 -11.80 23.30 -0.82
C TRP A 455 -12.31 22.25 0.18
N SER A 456 -11.59 21.13 0.33
CA SER A 456 -11.97 20.06 1.26
C SER A 456 -11.97 20.52 2.70
N TYR A 457 -11.02 21.41 3.04
CA TYR A 457 -10.91 22.00 4.36
C TYR A 457 -11.99 23.05 4.61
N GLU A 458 -12.30 23.90 3.63
CA GLU A 458 -13.34 24.95 3.73
C GLU A 458 -14.75 24.38 3.93
N LEU A 459 -15.01 23.14 3.47
CA LEU A 459 -16.29 22.44 3.68
C LEU A 459 -16.47 21.88 5.09
N LEU A 460 -15.40 21.75 5.88
CA LEU A 460 -15.49 21.29 7.27
C LEU A 460 -16.01 22.40 8.18
N GLU A 461 -16.78 22.04 9.21
CA GLU A 461 -17.13 22.97 10.28
C GLU A 461 -15.89 23.34 11.10
N ALA A 462 -15.93 24.50 11.77
CA ALA A 462 -14.79 25.02 12.53
C ALA A 462 -14.19 24.02 13.56
N PRO A 463 -14.98 23.22 14.29
CA PRO A 463 -14.43 22.17 15.17
C PRO A 463 -13.64 21.09 14.43
N GLN A 464 -14.14 20.64 13.27
CA GLN A 464 -13.51 19.59 12.46
C GLN A 464 -12.25 20.10 11.75
N GLN A 465 -12.26 21.36 11.27
CA GLN A 465 -11.05 22.05 10.81
C GLN A 465 -9.98 22.11 11.90
N GLY A 466 -10.41 22.35 13.15
CA GLY A 466 -9.57 22.28 14.35
C GLY A 466 -8.94 20.92 14.55
N LEU A 467 -9.74 19.86 14.46
CA LEU A 467 -9.26 18.51 14.64
C LEU A 467 -8.27 18.13 13.54
N LEU A 468 -8.59 18.40 12.28
CA LEU A 468 -7.70 18.08 11.15
C LEU A 468 -6.34 18.75 11.29
N ARG A 469 -6.28 20.05 11.60
CA ARG A 469 -4.98 20.74 11.76
C ARG A 469 -4.18 20.21 12.94
N ARG A 470 -4.83 19.87 14.07
CA ARG A 470 -4.15 19.32 15.25
C ARG A 470 -3.61 17.91 15.01
N LEU A 471 -4.26 17.11 14.17
CA LEU A 471 -3.76 15.78 13.79
C LEU A 471 -2.42 15.82 13.06
N ALA A 472 -2.00 16.97 12.50
CA ALA A 472 -0.70 17.12 11.84
C ALA A 472 0.50 16.94 12.77
N VAL A 473 0.30 16.98 14.10
CA VAL A 473 1.37 16.77 15.09
C VAL A 473 1.86 15.32 15.13
N PHE A 474 1.03 14.36 14.69
CA PHE A 474 1.39 12.95 14.69
C PHE A 474 2.33 12.58 13.55
N ALA A 475 3.30 11.71 13.85
CA ALA A 475 4.19 11.09 12.89
C ALA A 475 3.83 9.61 12.79
N GLY A 476 3.25 9.19 11.65
CA GLY A 476 2.74 7.82 11.48
C GLY A 476 1.34 7.59 12.08
N GLY A 477 0.58 8.67 12.32
CA GLY A 477 -0.78 8.60 12.85
C GLY A 477 -0.85 8.42 14.37
N GLY A 478 -2.04 8.11 14.87
CA GLY A 478 -2.28 7.91 16.31
C GLY A 478 -3.53 7.07 16.59
N SER A 479 -3.55 6.46 17.78
CA SER A 479 -4.75 5.82 18.33
C SER A 479 -5.79 6.86 18.76
N LEU A 480 -7.03 6.42 18.98
CA LEU A 480 -8.09 7.29 19.46
C LEU A 480 -7.72 7.95 20.79
N GLY A 481 -7.20 7.18 21.75
CA GLY A 481 -6.76 7.70 23.05
C GLY A 481 -5.66 8.77 22.93
N ALA A 482 -4.70 8.59 22.03
CA ALA A 482 -3.65 9.58 21.80
C ALA A 482 -4.21 10.87 21.17
N ILE A 483 -5.13 10.74 20.20
CA ILE A 483 -5.80 11.88 19.56
C ILE A 483 -6.61 12.67 20.59
N GLU A 484 -7.33 11.99 21.48
CA GLU A 484 -8.09 12.65 22.55
C GLU A 484 -7.18 13.43 23.50
N ALA A 485 -6.09 12.82 23.95
CA ALA A 485 -5.15 13.42 24.89
C ALA A 485 -4.39 14.63 24.30
N ILE A 486 -4.00 14.54 23.02
CA ILE A 486 -3.13 15.53 22.38
C ILE A 486 -3.96 16.61 21.68
N CYS A 487 -4.89 16.21 20.79
CA CYS A 487 -5.67 17.14 19.98
C CYS A 487 -6.83 17.78 20.74
N GLY A 488 -7.28 17.21 21.86
CA GLY A 488 -8.35 17.78 22.68
C GLY A 488 -9.64 18.10 21.90
N PRO A 489 -10.27 17.15 21.20
CA PRO A 489 -11.46 17.40 20.38
C PRO A 489 -12.62 18.04 21.18
N ARG A 490 -12.76 17.70 22.46
CA ARG A 490 -13.73 18.35 23.37
C ARG A 490 -13.45 19.84 23.57
N GLU A 491 -12.18 20.27 23.54
CA GLU A 491 -11.80 21.69 23.58
C GLU A 491 -12.25 22.43 22.32
N LEU A 492 -12.34 21.72 21.20
CA LEU A 492 -12.82 22.22 19.91
C LEU A 492 -14.36 22.18 19.79
N GLY A 493 -15.04 21.52 20.73
CA GLY A 493 -16.49 21.36 20.72
C GLY A 493 -17.00 20.20 19.86
N VAL A 494 -16.16 19.22 19.56
CA VAL A 494 -16.54 18.01 18.79
C VAL A 494 -16.23 16.74 19.61
N ASP A 495 -17.05 15.71 19.45
CA ASP A 495 -16.68 14.38 19.94
C ASP A 495 -15.55 13.80 19.08
N ALA A 496 -14.61 13.08 19.70
CA ALA A 496 -13.43 12.57 19.01
C ALA A 496 -13.84 11.60 17.89
N LEU A 497 -14.76 10.69 18.18
CA LEU A 497 -15.16 9.65 17.24
C LEU A 497 -15.99 10.24 16.10
N ASP A 498 -16.91 11.16 16.42
CA ASP A 498 -17.72 11.85 15.40
C ASP A 498 -16.82 12.67 14.47
N GLY A 499 -15.86 13.43 15.03
CA GLY A 499 -14.92 14.23 14.25
C GLY A 499 -14.04 13.36 13.35
N LEU A 500 -13.47 12.27 13.87
CA LEU A 500 -12.66 11.35 13.07
C LEU A 500 -13.49 10.64 11.99
N THR A 501 -14.74 10.28 12.29
CA THR A 501 -15.68 9.70 11.32
C THR A 501 -15.91 10.66 10.17
N THR A 502 -16.22 11.94 10.44
CA THR A 502 -16.37 12.96 9.41
C THR A 502 -15.09 13.12 8.57
N LEU A 503 -13.90 13.12 9.20
CA LEU A 503 -12.64 13.25 8.46
C LEU A 503 -12.34 12.03 7.58
N VAL A 504 -12.72 10.82 8.02
CA VAL A 504 -12.63 9.59 7.22
C VAL A 504 -13.62 9.61 6.06
N GLU A 505 -14.88 10.00 6.31
CA GLU A 505 -15.91 10.15 5.27
C GLU A 505 -15.53 11.18 4.20
N GLN A 506 -14.85 12.26 4.61
CA GLN A 506 -14.31 13.26 3.68
C GLN A 506 -12.99 12.83 3.02
N SER A 507 -12.50 11.61 3.29
CA SER A 507 -11.24 11.07 2.80
C SER A 507 -10.02 11.95 3.13
N LEU A 508 -10.08 12.72 4.22
CA LEU A 508 -8.98 13.53 4.75
C LEU A 508 -8.11 12.76 5.75
N LEU A 509 -8.64 11.65 6.25
CA LEU A 509 -8.04 10.76 7.23
C LEU A 509 -8.25 9.32 6.78
N ARG A 510 -7.25 8.47 6.95
CA ARG A 510 -7.32 7.04 6.68
C ARG A 510 -7.36 6.28 7.99
N ARG A 511 -8.16 5.22 8.04
CA ARG A 511 -8.04 4.17 9.06
C ARG A 511 -7.01 3.15 8.57
N ALA A 512 -5.93 2.95 9.31
CA ALA A 512 -5.00 1.86 9.03
C ALA A 512 -5.61 0.53 9.49
N GLU A 513 -5.44 -0.51 8.68
CA GLU A 513 -5.76 -1.88 9.09
C GLU A 513 -4.59 -2.38 9.94
N ALA A 514 -4.81 -2.51 11.24
CA ALA A 514 -3.89 -3.15 12.17
C ALA A 514 -4.58 -4.40 12.74
N ASP A 515 -3.80 -5.44 13.04
CA ASP A 515 -4.26 -6.63 13.78
C ASP A 515 -4.58 -6.34 15.27
N SER A 516 -4.52 -5.06 15.68
CA SER A 516 -4.82 -4.61 17.04
C SER A 516 -6.30 -4.27 17.23
N ASP A 517 -6.78 -4.41 18.46
CA ASP A 517 -8.19 -4.15 18.84
C ASP A 517 -8.57 -2.65 18.72
N GLU A 518 -7.60 -1.72 18.59
CA GLU A 518 -7.85 -0.28 18.53
C GLU A 518 -7.49 0.31 17.15
N PRO A 519 -8.43 0.97 16.44
CA PRO A 519 -8.16 1.51 15.10
C PRO A 519 -7.15 2.66 15.15
N ARG A 520 -6.16 2.63 14.26
CA ARG A 520 -5.20 3.72 14.07
C ARG A 520 -5.64 4.64 12.94
N PHE A 521 -5.42 5.95 13.14
CA PHE A 521 -5.82 6.98 12.20
C PHE A 521 -4.59 7.73 11.67
N GLU A 522 -4.49 7.81 10.36
CA GLU A 522 -3.34 8.37 9.65
C GLU A 522 -3.78 9.44 8.66
N LEU A 523 -3.17 10.61 8.73
CA LEU A 523 -3.31 11.61 7.68
C LEU A 523 -2.52 11.17 6.46
N LEU A 524 -3.11 11.30 5.27
CA LEU A 524 -2.37 11.18 4.03
C LEU A 524 -1.30 12.29 3.98
N GLU A 525 -0.09 11.95 3.52
CA GLU A 525 1.09 12.83 3.61
C GLU A 525 0.85 14.23 3.04
N THR A 526 0.10 14.33 1.93
CA THR A 526 -0.26 15.60 1.28
C THR A 526 -1.24 16.45 2.11
N ILE A 527 -2.14 15.80 2.84
CA ILE A 527 -3.08 16.46 3.76
C ILE A 527 -2.36 16.82 5.06
N ARG A 528 -1.40 16.01 5.51
CA ARG A 528 -0.56 16.29 6.68
C ARG A 528 0.23 17.57 6.52
N GLU A 529 0.88 17.78 5.36
CA GLU A 529 1.60 19.03 5.06
C GLU A 529 0.67 20.25 5.13
N PHE A 530 -0.50 20.15 4.49
CA PHE A 530 -1.50 21.21 4.53
C PHE A 530 -1.99 21.48 5.96
N ALA A 531 -2.35 20.43 6.69
CA ALA A 531 -2.80 20.52 8.08
C ALA A 531 -1.73 21.13 8.99
N ALA A 532 -0.44 20.83 8.74
CA ALA A 532 0.69 21.44 9.45
C ALA A 532 0.82 22.94 9.15
N GLU A 533 0.65 23.37 7.90
CA GLU A 533 0.60 24.81 7.55
C GLU A 533 -0.55 25.52 8.28
N GLN A 534 -1.73 24.90 8.31
CA GLN A 534 -2.90 25.44 9.02
C GLN A 534 -2.68 25.47 10.53
N LEU A 535 -1.99 24.47 11.11
CA LEU A 535 -1.62 24.44 12.53
C LEU A 535 -0.67 25.58 12.90
N GLN A 536 0.31 25.85 12.03
CA GLN A 536 1.24 26.98 12.20
C GLN A 536 0.50 28.31 12.06
N ALA A 537 -0.37 28.47 11.07
CA ALA A 537 -1.16 29.67 10.86
C ALA A 537 -2.11 29.96 12.04
N ALA A 538 -2.62 28.92 12.69
CA ALA A 538 -3.44 29.03 13.90
C ALA A 538 -2.63 29.38 15.17
N GLY A 539 -1.29 29.31 15.13
CA GLY A 539 -0.42 29.58 16.28
C GLY A 539 -0.47 28.50 17.37
N GLU A 540 -1.01 27.31 17.06
CA GLU A 540 -1.20 26.21 18.01
C GLU A 540 -0.03 25.21 18.02
N ALA A 541 0.86 25.28 17.02
CA ALA A 541 1.89 24.26 16.77
C ALA A 541 2.82 23.98 17.97
N ALA A 542 3.30 25.03 18.65
CA ALA A 542 4.25 24.87 19.76
C ALA A 542 3.63 24.15 20.97
N GLU A 543 2.39 24.50 21.33
CA GLU A 543 1.68 23.86 22.44
C GLU A 543 1.28 22.42 22.09
N LEU A 544 0.85 22.16 20.86
CA LEU A 544 0.51 20.81 20.42
C LEU A 544 1.74 19.90 20.37
N ALA A 545 2.88 20.40 19.88
CA ALA A 545 4.14 19.65 19.90
C ALA A 545 4.59 19.32 21.33
N ARG A 546 4.41 20.25 22.28
CA ARG A 546 4.66 19.99 23.71
C ARG A 546 3.74 18.92 24.27
N ARG A 547 2.43 18.99 24.00
CA ARG A 547 1.45 17.96 24.45
C ARG A 547 1.77 16.59 23.87
N HIS A 548 2.11 16.53 22.58
CA HIS A 548 2.53 15.31 21.90
C HIS A 548 3.76 14.70 22.56
N ALA A 549 4.84 15.49 22.72
CA ALA A 549 6.08 14.99 23.29
C ALA A 549 5.92 14.48 24.73
N LEU A 550 5.16 15.20 25.56
CA LEU A 550 4.87 14.78 26.94
C LEU A 550 3.99 13.53 26.99
N HIS A 551 2.95 13.45 26.15
CA HIS A 551 2.09 12.27 26.07
C HIS A 551 2.89 11.03 25.70
N PHE A 552 3.73 11.10 24.66
CA PHE A 552 4.55 9.96 24.25
C PHE A 552 5.69 9.66 25.25
N THR A 553 6.15 10.64 26.03
CA THR A 553 7.01 10.37 27.20
C THR A 553 6.27 9.51 28.23
N ASP A 554 5.04 9.89 28.59
CA ASP A 554 4.24 9.15 29.57
C ASP A 554 3.84 7.75 29.05
N VAL A 555 3.55 7.60 27.76
CA VAL A 555 3.30 6.29 27.12
C VAL A 555 4.52 5.38 27.22
N ALA A 556 5.71 5.90 26.91
CA ALA A 556 6.95 5.12 27.00
C ALA A 556 7.24 4.72 28.46
N GLU A 557 7.09 5.64 29.41
CA GLU A 557 7.27 5.37 30.84
C GLU A 557 6.29 4.32 31.37
N ALA A 558 5.03 4.36 30.94
CA ALA A 558 4.02 3.40 31.35
C ALA A 558 4.30 2.00 30.79
N ALA A 559 4.88 1.89 29.59
CA ALA A 559 5.20 0.62 28.95
C ALA A 559 6.53 0.01 29.43
N ALA A 560 7.49 0.84 29.86
CA ALA A 560 8.85 0.41 30.18
C ALA A 560 8.94 -0.75 31.19
N PRO A 561 8.16 -0.80 32.29
CA PRO A 561 8.21 -1.91 33.25
C PRO A 561 7.74 -3.27 32.69
N ASP A 562 6.94 -3.26 31.62
CA ASP A 562 6.38 -4.46 31.02
C ASP A 562 7.18 -4.96 29.82
N LEU A 563 8.16 -4.18 29.33
CA LEU A 563 9.07 -4.58 28.25
C LEU A 563 9.87 -5.86 28.55
N THR A 564 10.08 -6.20 29.82
CA THR A 564 10.76 -7.45 30.22
C THR A 564 9.78 -8.62 30.41
N ARG A 565 8.49 -8.34 30.51
CA ARG A 565 7.44 -9.32 30.87
C ARG A 565 6.58 -9.75 29.69
N SER A 566 6.30 -8.84 28.77
CA SER A 566 5.28 -8.98 27.73
C SER A 566 5.81 -8.52 26.37
N PRO A 567 5.77 -9.36 25.32
CA PRO A 567 6.12 -8.93 23.97
C PRO A 567 5.18 -7.84 23.44
N GLU A 568 3.92 -7.85 23.87
CA GLU A 568 2.90 -6.89 23.45
C GLU A 568 3.30 -5.45 23.84
N ALA A 569 4.01 -5.26 24.96
CA ALA A 569 4.54 -3.94 25.33
C ALA A 569 5.54 -3.41 24.30
N GLY A 570 6.43 -4.27 23.79
CA GLY A 570 7.38 -3.92 22.75
C GLY A 570 6.69 -3.65 21.41
N ASP A 571 5.70 -4.46 21.04
CA ASP A 571 4.95 -4.26 19.79
C ASP A 571 4.17 -2.94 19.81
N ARG A 572 3.52 -2.61 20.94
CA ARG A 572 2.85 -1.31 21.15
C ARG A 572 3.80 -0.13 21.02
N LEU A 573 5.02 -0.21 21.57
CA LEU A 573 6.02 0.85 21.35
C LEU A 573 6.49 0.90 19.89
N GLY A 574 6.55 -0.23 19.20
CA GLY A 574 6.88 -0.31 17.78
C GLY A 574 5.90 0.44 16.88
N GLU A 575 4.60 0.37 17.17
CA GLU A 575 3.55 1.07 16.42
C GLU A 575 3.69 2.61 16.49
N ASP A 576 4.28 3.14 17.55
CA ASP A 576 4.43 4.57 17.80
C ASP A 576 5.89 5.07 17.69
N LEU A 577 6.76 4.28 17.06
CA LEU A 577 8.19 4.60 16.95
C LEU A 577 8.47 5.97 16.32
N ASP A 578 7.72 6.34 15.28
CA ASP A 578 7.86 7.64 14.62
C ASP A 578 7.36 8.79 15.50
N ASN A 579 6.34 8.56 16.34
CA ASN A 579 5.90 9.52 17.35
C ASN A 579 6.95 9.70 18.45
N PHE A 580 7.61 8.63 18.92
CA PHE A 580 8.72 8.75 19.88
C PHE A 580 9.92 9.51 19.30
N ARG A 581 10.28 9.26 18.04
CA ARG A 581 11.32 10.02 17.33
C ARG A 581 10.98 11.50 17.21
N ALA A 582 9.72 11.81 16.89
CA ALA A 582 9.24 13.19 16.84
C ALA A 582 9.32 13.88 18.22
N ALA A 583 8.98 13.17 19.30
CA ALA A 583 9.08 13.67 20.67
C ALA A 583 10.55 13.92 21.11
N LEU A 584 11.48 13.01 20.79
CA LEU A 584 12.92 13.20 21.02
C LEU A 584 13.47 14.37 20.22
N GLN A 585 13.06 14.50 18.96
CA GLN A 585 13.47 15.62 18.11
C GLN A 585 12.94 16.95 18.64
N TRP A 586 11.69 17.00 19.11
CA TRP A 586 11.13 18.17 19.78
C TRP A 586 11.96 18.58 21.00
N ALA A 587 12.33 17.62 21.87
CA ALA A 587 13.14 17.91 23.05
C ALA A 587 14.51 18.53 22.69
N LEU A 588 15.12 18.06 21.60
CA LEU A 588 16.37 18.63 21.08
C LEU A 588 16.20 20.04 20.53
N ASP A 589 15.11 20.28 19.77
CA ASP A 589 14.86 21.57 19.13
C ASP A 589 14.46 22.66 20.13
N THR A 590 13.78 22.29 21.22
CA THR A 590 13.36 23.23 22.27
C THR A 590 14.34 23.33 23.44
N GLY A 591 15.30 22.41 23.55
CA GLY A 591 16.24 22.33 24.67
C GLY A 591 15.62 21.75 25.95
N GLU A 592 14.54 20.98 25.84
CA GLU A 592 13.83 20.33 26.96
C GLU A 592 14.56 19.04 27.39
N VAL A 593 15.69 19.22 28.05
CA VAL A 593 16.63 18.16 28.48
C VAL A 593 15.93 17.07 29.30
N GLU A 594 15.11 17.45 30.28
CA GLU A 594 14.50 16.51 31.23
C GLU A 594 13.53 15.54 30.53
N ALA A 595 12.67 16.05 29.65
CA ALA A 595 11.76 15.23 28.85
C ALA A 595 12.54 14.29 27.92
N GLY A 596 13.60 14.79 27.28
CA GLY A 596 14.45 13.99 26.41
C GLY A 596 15.12 12.81 27.14
N PHE A 597 15.66 13.03 28.35
CA PHE A 597 16.25 11.94 29.13
C PHE A 597 15.23 10.94 29.66
N ARG A 598 14.06 11.40 30.12
CA ARG A 598 12.96 10.53 30.56
C ARG A 598 12.50 9.59 29.43
N LEU A 599 12.25 10.16 28.25
CA LEU A 599 11.86 9.39 27.07
C LEU A 599 12.96 8.44 26.61
N GLY A 600 14.21 8.93 26.51
CA GLY A 600 15.36 8.11 26.11
C GLY A 600 15.59 6.93 27.06
N PHE A 601 15.50 7.14 28.38
CA PHE A 601 15.58 6.08 29.37
C PHE A 601 14.41 5.09 29.23
N SER A 602 13.19 5.55 28.98
CA SER A 602 12.05 4.63 28.84
C SER A 602 12.14 3.74 27.58
N LEU A 603 12.87 4.19 26.55
CA LEU A 603 13.05 3.46 25.28
C LEU A 603 14.31 2.61 25.19
N TRP A 604 15.26 2.73 26.12
CA TRP A 604 16.57 2.09 25.96
C TRP A 604 16.48 0.56 25.89
N ARG A 605 15.58 -0.05 26.67
CA ARG A 605 15.30 -1.50 26.63
C ARG A 605 14.65 -1.91 25.33
N TYR A 606 13.72 -1.12 24.81
CA TYR A 606 13.13 -1.36 23.49
C TYR A 606 14.22 -1.34 22.39
N TRP A 607 15.11 -0.34 22.40
CA TRP A 607 16.21 -0.28 21.43
C TRP A 607 17.19 -1.45 21.57
N GLN A 608 17.44 -1.94 22.79
CA GLN A 608 18.22 -3.14 23.03
C GLN A 608 17.54 -4.38 22.41
N GLN A 609 16.29 -4.65 22.79
CA GLN A 609 15.56 -5.87 22.41
C GLN A 609 15.34 -5.94 20.89
N ARG A 610 14.96 -4.82 20.27
CA ARG A 610 14.60 -4.73 18.84
C ARG A 610 15.79 -4.39 17.93
N ALA A 611 17.03 -4.50 18.40
CA ALA A 611 18.24 -4.31 17.60
C ALA A 611 18.44 -2.88 17.05
N HIS A 612 18.01 -1.85 17.78
CA HIS A 612 18.13 -0.42 17.40
C HIS A 612 19.18 0.35 18.22
N LEU A 613 20.22 -0.32 18.72
CA LEU A 613 21.24 0.27 19.60
C LEU A 613 21.93 1.51 18.99
N ARG A 614 22.23 1.52 17.69
CA ARG A 614 22.86 2.67 17.01
C ARG A 614 21.97 3.91 17.04
N GLU A 615 20.67 3.72 16.87
CA GLU A 615 19.70 4.81 16.92
C GLU A 615 19.64 5.39 18.34
N GLY A 616 19.47 4.53 19.35
CA GLY A 616 19.44 4.97 20.75
C GLY A 616 20.72 5.70 21.17
N ARG A 617 21.90 5.22 20.76
CA ARG A 617 23.19 5.90 21.00
C ARG A 617 23.20 7.31 20.39
N ALA A 618 22.76 7.45 19.14
CA ALA A 618 22.73 8.75 18.46
C ALA A 618 21.78 9.75 19.16
N TRP A 619 20.65 9.29 19.70
CA TRP A 619 19.75 10.14 20.49
C TRP A 619 20.40 10.59 21.79
N PHE A 620 21.00 9.67 22.57
CA PHE A 620 21.68 10.04 23.81
C PHE A 620 22.88 10.97 23.59
N ASP A 621 23.71 10.74 22.57
CA ASP A 621 24.85 11.62 22.26
C ASP A 621 24.37 13.06 21.96
N ARG A 622 23.24 13.22 21.26
CA ARG A 622 22.64 14.54 20.98
C ARG A 622 22.03 15.17 22.24
N LEU A 623 21.33 14.40 23.06
CA LEU A 623 20.73 14.86 24.32
C LEU A 623 21.80 15.31 25.33
N LEU A 624 22.88 14.54 25.47
CA LEU A 624 24.01 14.86 26.35
C LEU A 624 24.77 16.11 25.90
N ALA A 625 24.66 16.49 24.62
CA ALA A 625 25.27 17.69 24.06
C ALA A 625 24.40 18.96 24.17
N LEU A 626 23.17 18.86 24.68
CA LEU A 626 22.30 20.03 24.87
C LEU A 626 22.84 20.96 25.98
N PRO A 627 22.69 22.29 25.84
CA PRO A 627 22.97 23.22 26.93
C PRO A 627 22.12 22.90 28.17
N GLY A 628 22.73 22.80 29.35
CA GLY A 628 22.03 22.47 30.59
C GLY A 628 21.86 20.97 30.83
N ALA A 629 22.29 20.11 29.90
CA ALA A 629 22.31 18.67 30.09
C ALA A 629 23.13 18.26 31.31
N GLU A 630 24.18 19.01 31.67
CA GLU A 630 25.07 18.80 32.81
C GLU A 630 24.42 18.98 34.20
N ALA A 631 23.18 19.47 34.25
CA ALA A 631 22.45 19.61 35.51
C ALA A 631 22.26 18.25 36.20
N ARG A 632 22.65 18.15 37.47
CA ARG A 632 22.64 16.92 38.27
C ARG A 632 21.23 16.57 38.79
N THR A 633 20.32 16.27 37.87
CA THR A 633 18.92 15.90 38.13
C THR A 633 18.72 14.37 38.09
N SER A 634 17.63 13.86 38.66
CA SER A 634 17.28 12.43 38.57
C SER A 634 17.06 11.99 37.12
N ALA A 635 16.51 12.88 36.27
CA ALA A 635 16.36 12.62 34.85
C ALA A 635 17.73 12.47 34.14
N ARG A 636 18.73 13.31 34.45
CA ARG A 636 20.09 13.12 33.92
C ARG A 636 20.66 11.77 34.35
N ALA A 637 20.54 11.43 35.63
CA ALA A 637 21.05 10.15 36.14
C ALA A 637 20.40 8.96 35.41
N SER A 638 19.08 8.98 35.23
CA SER A 638 18.34 7.96 34.46
C SER A 638 18.76 7.93 32.99
N GLY A 639 18.90 9.09 32.35
CA GLY A 639 19.37 9.22 30.98
C GLY A 639 20.78 8.66 30.79
N LEU A 640 21.69 8.93 31.73
CA LEU A 640 23.04 8.36 31.76
C LEU A 640 23.01 6.84 31.93
N THR A 641 22.14 6.30 32.79
CA THR A 641 21.93 4.85 32.94
C THR A 641 21.50 4.22 31.61
N GLY A 642 20.55 4.83 30.89
CA GLY A 642 20.11 4.35 29.57
C GLY A 642 21.22 4.41 28.51
N ALA A 643 21.94 5.53 28.45
CA ALA A 643 23.07 5.72 27.54
C ALA A 643 24.20 4.71 27.79
N ALA A 644 24.52 4.49 29.08
CA ALA A 644 25.51 3.51 29.52
C ALA A 644 25.09 2.08 29.20
N GLY A 645 23.80 1.75 29.33
CA GLY A 645 23.25 0.47 28.90
C GLY A 645 23.49 0.20 27.42
N ILE A 646 23.19 1.18 26.55
CA ILE A 646 23.47 1.05 25.11
C ILE A 646 24.97 0.92 24.83
N ALA A 647 25.81 1.74 25.49
CA ALA A 647 27.26 1.66 25.34
C ALA A 647 27.81 0.28 25.76
N TYR A 648 27.29 -0.29 26.85
CA TYR A 648 27.63 -1.64 27.29
C TYR A 648 27.34 -2.69 26.21
N TRP A 649 26.12 -2.67 25.63
CA TRP A 649 25.75 -3.60 24.56
C TRP A 649 26.53 -3.35 23.26
N GLN A 650 27.06 -2.15 23.03
CA GLN A 650 27.97 -1.84 21.92
C GLN A 650 29.43 -2.20 22.21
N ASN A 651 29.75 -2.75 23.39
CA ASN A 651 31.11 -3.03 23.87
C ASN A 651 31.98 -1.78 24.10
N ASP A 652 31.37 -0.60 24.25
CA ASP A 652 32.03 0.65 24.65
C ASP A 652 32.04 0.77 26.18
N TYR A 653 32.76 -0.16 26.82
CA TYR A 653 32.80 -0.28 28.28
C TYR A 653 33.40 0.95 28.97
N ALA A 654 34.30 1.68 28.30
CA ALA A 654 34.86 2.91 28.84
C ALA A 654 33.79 3.99 29.00
N ALA A 655 32.94 4.20 27.98
CA ALA A 655 31.82 5.12 28.08
C ALA A 655 30.77 4.63 29.08
N ALA A 656 30.44 3.32 29.06
CA ALA A 656 29.48 2.73 29.99
C ALA A 656 29.89 2.96 31.45
N THR A 657 31.14 2.66 31.82
CA THR A 657 31.67 2.89 33.17
C THR A 657 31.58 4.36 33.56
N ALA A 658 32.04 5.27 32.69
CA ALA A 658 32.05 6.70 33.00
C ALA A 658 30.63 7.25 33.27
N TRP A 659 29.65 6.85 32.45
CA TRP A 659 28.27 7.30 32.61
C TRP A 659 27.54 6.63 33.78
N TYR A 660 27.78 5.33 34.05
CA TYR A 660 27.22 4.67 35.23
C TYR A 660 27.78 5.25 36.54
N ASP A 661 29.08 5.53 36.61
CA ASP A 661 29.71 6.14 37.79
C ASP A 661 29.14 7.54 38.06
N GLU A 662 28.92 8.34 37.01
CA GLU A 662 28.29 9.65 37.14
C GLU A 662 26.83 9.53 37.59
N ALA A 663 26.05 8.62 37.00
CA ALA A 663 24.66 8.37 37.39
C ALA A 663 24.54 7.97 38.87
N GLU A 664 25.38 7.04 39.33
CA GLU A 664 25.43 6.62 40.74
C GLU A 664 25.75 7.80 41.66
N SER A 665 26.74 8.61 41.29
CA SER A 665 27.11 9.80 42.06
C SER A 665 25.93 10.77 42.19
N ILE A 666 25.15 10.97 41.13
CA ILE A 666 23.96 11.83 41.14
C ILE A 666 22.86 11.22 42.02
N PHE A 667 22.51 9.94 41.84
CA PHE A 667 21.48 9.28 42.66
C PHE A 667 21.83 9.31 44.16
N ARG A 668 23.10 9.10 44.50
CA ARG A 668 23.59 9.18 45.88
C ARG A 668 23.46 10.60 46.46
N GLU A 669 23.79 11.64 45.69
CA GLU A 669 23.63 13.03 46.11
C GLU A 669 22.17 13.44 46.31
N LEU A 670 21.27 12.95 45.46
CA LEU A 670 19.84 13.22 45.53
C LEU A 670 19.13 12.39 46.62
N GLY A 671 19.77 11.35 47.14
CA GLY A 671 19.15 10.42 48.09
C GLY A 671 18.08 9.53 47.46
N ASP A 672 18.14 9.34 46.14
CA ASP A 672 17.22 8.50 45.37
C ASP A 672 17.59 7.03 45.55
N LYS A 673 16.97 6.38 46.53
CA LYS A 673 17.28 4.99 46.90
C LYS A 673 17.01 3.99 45.76
N PRO A 674 15.85 4.02 45.07
CA PRO A 674 15.62 3.12 43.92
C PRO A 674 16.66 3.31 42.82
N GLY A 675 16.95 4.55 42.42
CA GLY A 675 17.97 4.82 41.39
C GLY A 675 19.37 4.39 41.81
N LEU A 676 19.71 4.55 43.10
CA LEU A 676 20.99 4.11 43.65
C LEU A 676 21.15 2.58 43.64
N ALA A 677 20.08 1.81 43.89
CA ALA A 677 20.12 0.35 43.82
C ALA A 677 20.48 -0.10 42.40
N ASP A 678 19.75 0.36 41.38
CA ASP A 678 20.07 0.00 39.98
C ASP A 678 21.48 0.48 39.56
N ALA A 679 21.89 1.68 39.98
CA ALA A 679 23.22 2.19 39.69
C ALA A 679 24.33 1.34 40.32
N LEU A 680 24.16 0.86 41.56
CA LEU A 680 25.10 -0.05 42.23
C LEU A 680 25.21 -1.39 41.47
N TYR A 681 24.11 -1.94 40.97
CA TYR A 681 24.13 -3.14 40.14
C TYR A 681 24.97 -2.91 38.87
N ASN A 682 24.74 -1.80 38.17
CA ASN A 682 25.41 -1.50 36.91
C ASN A 682 26.91 -1.23 37.11
N THR A 683 27.30 -0.41 38.08
CA THR A 683 28.72 -0.13 38.36
C THR A 683 29.47 -1.34 38.91
N ALA A 684 28.81 -2.17 39.73
CA ALA A 684 29.38 -3.44 40.17
C ALA A 684 29.62 -4.40 38.99
N SER A 685 28.68 -4.46 38.03
CA SER A 685 28.85 -5.26 36.81
C SER A 685 30.03 -4.79 35.95
N MET A 686 30.23 -3.47 35.83
CA MET A 686 31.41 -2.91 35.15
C MET A 686 32.71 -3.20 35.91
N THR A 687 32.68 -3.17 37.24
CA THR A 687 33.82 -3.51 38.10
C THR A 687 34.21 -5.00 37.96
N ALA A 688 33.21 -5.88 37.90
CA ALA A 688 33.39 -7.30 37.63
C ALA A 688 34.01 -7.55 36.24
N LEU A 689 33.52 -6.85 35.21
CA LEU A 689 34.07 -6.92 33.85
C LEU A 689 35.53 -6.44 33.80
N ALA A 690 35.91 -5.45 34.61
CA ALA A 690 37.30 -5.00 34.74
C ALA A 690 38.20 -5.98 35.51
N GLY A 691 37.65 -7.08 36.06
CA GLY A 691 38.36 -8.15 36.74
C GLY A 691 38.45 -8.01 38.27
N ASP A 692 37.86 -6.97 38.87
CA ASP A 692 37.83 -6.78 40.34
C ASP A 692 36.55 -7.37 40.96
N MET A 693 36.45 -8.70 40.90
CA MET A 693 35.31 -9.45 41.47
C MET A 693 35.08 -9.19 42.97
N PRO A 694 36.11 -9.10 43.84
CA PRO A 694 35.90 -8.81 45.27
C PRO A 694 35.19 -7.47 45.51
N THR A 695 35.60 -6.40 44.81
CA THR A 695 34.95 -5.09 44.92
C THR A 695 33.53 -5.14 44.35
N ALA A 696 33.32 -5.81 43.21
CA ALA A 696 32.00 -5.98 42.63
C ALA A 696 31.02 -6.68 43.58
N LEU A 697 31.43 -7.80 44.21
CA LEU A 697 30.61 -8.53 45.18
C LEU A 697 30.27 -7.70 46.42
N ALA A 698 31.18 -6.84 46.89
CA ALA A 698 30.87 -5.94 48.00
C ALA A 698 29.78 -4.91 47.63
N ARG A 699 29.82 -4.39 46.39
CA ARG A 699 28.82 -3.46 45.87
C ARG A 699 27.48 -4.13 45.59
N PHE A 700 27.47 -5.36 45.06
CA PHE A 700 26.25 -6.14 44.88
C PHE A 700 25.51 -6.34 46.21
N ARG A 701 26.22 -6.69 47.29
CA ARG A 701 25.62 -6.83 48.64
C ARG A 701 25.07 -5.53 49.20
N GLU A 702 25.74 -4.40 48.94
CA GLU A 702 25.23 -3.07 49.33
C GLU A 702 23.91 -2.77 48.62
N GLY A 703 23.86 -3.02 47.31
CA GLY A 703 22.66 -2.85 46.49
C GLY A 703 21.53 -3.81 46.90
N GLU A 704 21.84 -5.08 47.18
CA GLU A 704 20.87 -6.07 47.66
C GLU A 704 20.24 -5.63 48.99
N ALA A 705 21.05 -5.15 49.94
CA ALA A 705 20.55 -4.65 51.22
C ALA A 705 19.59 -3.47 51.02
N LEU A 706 19.87 -2.59 50.06
CA LEU A 706 19.01 -1.47 49.69
C LEU A 706 17.71 -1.95 49.02
N ALA A 707 17.80 -2.88 48.07
CA ALA A 707 16.63 -3.48 47.41
C ALA A 707 15.70 -4.19 48.41
N ARG A 708 16.26 -4.91 49.38
CA ARG A 708 15.51 -5.52 50.49
C ARG A 708 14.86 -4.49 51.41
N GLU A 709 15.54 -3.37 51.69
CA GLU A 709 14.95 -2.25 52.46
C GLU A 709 13.71 -1.68 51.74
N LEU A 710 13.78 -1.59 50.42
CA LEU A 710 12.70 -1.06 49.56
C LEU A 710 11.56 -2.08 49.33
N GLY A 711 11.79 -3.36 49.62
CA GLY A 711 10.84 -4.44 49.33
C GLY A 711 10.69 -4.72 47.84
N ASP A 712 11.75 -4.46 47.05
CA ASP A 712 11.76 -4.68 45.61
C ASP A 712 12.29 -6.08 45.28
N ASP A 713 11.38 -7.06 45.22
CA ASP A 713 11.72 -8.46 44.93
C ASP A 713 12.39 -8.64 43.55
N HIS A 714 12.13 -7.75 42.59
CA HIS A 714 12.76 -7.80 41.27
C HIS A 714 14.23 -7.40 41.36
N GLU A 715 14.54 -6.30 42.06
CA GLU A 715 15.94 -5.90 42.27
C GLU A 715 16.69 -6.92 43.14
N VAL A 716 16.06 -7.48 44.18
CA VAL A 716 16.66 -8.57 44.97
C VAL A 716 17.04 -9.76 44.07
N MET A 717 16.14 -10.18 43.17
CA MET A 717 16.42 -11.25 42.22
C MET A 717 17.63 -10.95 41.32
N ARG A 718 17.76 -9.70 40.84
CA ARG A 718 18.92 -9.26 40.04
C ARG A 718 20.22 -9.33 40.82
N PHE A 719 20.25 -8.86 42.06
CA PHE A 719 21.45 -8.94 42.91
C PHE A 719 21.85 -10.38 43.23
N VAL A 720 20.89 -11.26 43.56
CA VAL A 720 21.15 -12.69 43.80
C VAL A 720 21.72 -13.36 42.54
N ALA A 721 21.19 -13.04 41.35
CA ALA A 721 21.77 -13.51 40.08
C ALA A 721 23.21 -13.04 39.91
N ALA A 722 23.49 -11.76 40.16
CA ALA A 722 24.82 -11.20 40.00
C ALA A 722 25.85 -11.79 40.99
N GLU A 723 25.45 -12.08 42.24
CA GLU A 723 26.31 -12.78 43.19
C GLU A 723 26.59 -14.23 42.79
N GLY A 724 25.55 -14.95 42.35
CA GLY A 724 25.71 -16.31 41.81
C GLY A 724 26.62 -16.34 40.59
N TYR A 725 26.47 -15.34 39.71
CA TYR A 725 27.33 -15.16 38.55
C TYR A 725 28.77 -14.82 38.96
N GLY A 726 28.95 -14.00 39.99
CA GLY A 726 30.26 -13.70 40.52
C GLY A 726 30.99 -14.92 41.08
N ALA A 727 30.28 -15.78 41.80
CA ALA A 727 30.81 -17.07 42.27
C ALA A 727 31.21 -17.98 41.09
N PHE A 728 30.38 -18.02 40.03
CA PHE A 728 30.68 -18.75 38.79
C PHE A 728 31.97 -18.26 38.12
N MET A 729 32.16 -16.94 38.05
CA MET A 729 33.37 -16.34 37.46
C MET A 729 34.64 -16.64 38.26
N THR A 730 34.52 -16.87 39.57
CA THR A 730 35.64 -17.27 40.45
C THR A 730 35.80 -18.79 40.62
N ASP A 731 35.10 -19.59 39.82
CA ASP A 731 35.12 -21.07 39.84
C ASP A 731 34.54 -21.70 41.13
N ASP A 732 33.77 -20.93 41.91
CA ASP A 732 33.04 -21.42 43.08
C ASP A 732 31.64 -21.91 42.68
N LEU A 733 31.60 -23.06 42.00
CA LEU A 733 30.35 -23.63 41.48
C LEU A 733 29.40 -24.11 42.59
N ASP A 734 29.93 -24.45 43.76
CA ASP A 734 29.15 -24.86 44.94
C ASP A 734 28.29 -23.71 45.47
N THR A 735 28.83 -22.49 45.47
CA THR A 735 28.07 -21.27 45.81
C THR A 735 27.23 -20.77 44.63
N ALA A 736 27.75 -20.83 43.40
CA ALA A 736 27.08 -20.27 42.23
C ALA A 736 25.73 -20.94 41.92
N ARG A 737 25.70 -22.27 41.94
CA ARG A 737 24.52 -23.06 41.59
C ARG A 737 23.27 -22.69 42.41
N PRO A 738 23.27 -22.80 43.75
CA PRO A 738 22.06 -22.54 44.53
C PRO A 738 21.57 -21.09 44.39
N LEU A 739 22.47 -20.12 44.23
CA LEU A 739 22.10 -18.71 44.02
C LEU A 739 21.43 -18.49 42.65
N LEU A 740 21.98 -19.07 41.58
CA LEU A 740 21.41 -18.93 40.24
C LEU A 740 20.08 -19.69 40.11
N GLU A 741 19.95 -20.86 40.74
CA GLU A 741 18.68 -21.60 40.82
C GLU A 741 17.63 -20.84 41.64
N GLU A 742 18.02 -20.20 42.75
CA GLU A 742 17.14 -19.33 43.55
C GLU A 742 16.67 -18.11 42.75
N SER A 743 17.57 -17.43 42.04
CA SER A 743 17.24 -16.29 41.20
C SER A 743 16.30 -16.67 40.05
N LEU A 744 16.53 -17.80 39.38
CA LEU A 744 15.61 -18.32 38.36
C LEU A 744 14.22 -18.61 38.96
N ALA A 745 14.15 -19.23 40.14
CA ALA A 745 12.88 -19.49 40.81
C ALA A 745 12.17 -18.19 41.26
N LEU A 746 12.91 -17.11 41.52
CA LEU A 746 12.35 -15.77 41.75
C LEU A 746 11.79 -15.19 40.45
N ALA A 747 12.53 -15.26 39.35
CA ALA A 747 12.11 -14.77 38.04
C ALA A 747 10.83 -15.47 37.53
N GLU A 748 10.73 -16.79 37.72
CA GLU A 748 9.53 -17.56 37.37
C GLU A 748 8.29 -17.10 38.17
N ARG A 749 8.46 -16.63 39.41
CA ARG A 749 7.35 -16.12 40.24
C ARG A 749 6.89 -14.72 39.81
N THR A 750 7.80 -13.88 39.32
CA THR A 750 7.47 -12.51 38.89
C THR A 750 6.91 -12.45 37.48
N GLY A 751 7.09 -13.52 36.68
CA GLY A 751 6.65 -13.57 35.28
C GLY A 751 7.51 -12.71 34.35
N ASP A 752 8.69 -12.30 34.81
CA ASP A 752 9.64 -11.54 34.00
C ASP A 752 10.36 -12.47 33.02
N ARG A 753 9.94 -12.44 31.76
CA ARG A 753 10.45 -13.32 30.70
C ARG A 753 11.92 -13.08 30.41
N PHE A 754 12.38 -11.83 30.48
CA PHE A 754 13.80 -11.50 30.33
C PHE A 754 14.63 -12.13 31.46
N ALA A 755 14.18 -12.01 32.70
CA ALA A 755 14.84 -12.61 33.87
C ALA A 755 14.79 -14.15 33.82
N ILE A 756 13.70 -14.75 33.36
CA ILE A 756 13.59 -16.20 33.13
C ILE A 756 14.61 -16.65 32.07
N GLY A 757 14.71 -15.92 30.96
CA GLY A 757 15.65 -16.22 29.88
C GLY A 757 17.11 -16.15 30.33
N THR A 758 17.48 -15.05 30.99
CA THR A 758 18.84 -14.85 31.52
C THR A 758 19.17 -15.78 32.69
N GLY A 759 18.19 -16.11 33.54
CA GLY A 759 18.30 -17.10 34.62
C GLY A 759 18.56 -18.52 34.08
N HIS A 760 17.81 -18.95 33.07
CA HIS A 760 18.09 -20.21 32.39
C HIS A 760 19.47 -20.22 31.73
N HIS A 761 19.89 -19.11 31.13
CA HIS A 761 21.22 -19.00 30.54
C HIS A 761 22.33 -19.22 31.59
N THR A 762 22.27 -18.56 32.75
CA THR A 762 23.30 -18.67 33.79
C THR A 762 23.32 -20.06 34.45
N VAL A 763 22.16 -20.69 34.70
CA VAL A 763 22.07 -22.08 35.15
C VAL A 763 22.66 -23.06 34.13
N ALA A 764 22.43 -22.82 32.83
CA ALA A 764 23.02 -23.62 31.76
C ALA A 764 24.55 -23.53 31.74
N GLN A 765 25.12 -22.35 32.03
CA GLN A 765 26.57 -22.17 32.09
C GLN A 765 27.21 -23.03 33.20
N VAL A 766 26.63 -23.04 34.40
CA VAL A 766 27.08 -23.92 35.50
C VAL A 766 26.97 -25.40 35.09
N ALA A 767 25.83 -25.80 34.52
CA ALA A 767 25.63 -27.17 34.05
C ALA A 767 26.65 -27.61 33.00
N ARG A 768 27.02 -26.71 32.08
CA ARG A 768 28.01 -26.96 31.05
C ARG A 768 29.41 -27.18 31.65
N LEU A 769 29.82 -26.36 32.62
CA LEU A 769 31.12 -26.52 33.28
C LEU A 769 31.19 -27.79 34.15
N ASP A 770 30.07 -28.18 34.75
CA ASP A 770 29.95 -29.46 35.47
C ASP A 770 29.87 -30.70 34.54
N GLY A 771 29.95 -30.51 33.21
CA GLY A 771 29.88 -31.59 32.23
C GLY A 771 28.47 -32.17 32.02
N ARG A 772 27.42 -31.56 32.60
CA ARG A 772 26.01 -31.96 32.44
C ARG A 772 25.43 -31.38 31.16
N PHE A 773 25.98 -31.79 30.00
CA PHE A 773 25.63 -31.22 28.70
C PHE A 773 24.16 -31.37 28.30
N GLY A 774 23.48 -32.43 28.75
CA GLY A 774 22.03 -32.60 28.52
C GLY A 774 21.21 -31.52 29.22
N ASP A 775 21.45 -31.32 30.52
CA ASP A 775 20.80 -30.28 31.33
C ASP A 775 21.12 -28.89 30.79
N ALA A 776 22.39 -28.63 30.43
CA ALA A 776 22.83 -27.38 29.86
C ALA A 776 22.09 -27.05 28.54
N ALA A 777 21.98 -28.02 27.63
CA ALA A 777 21.23 -27.84 26.38
C ALA A 777 19.74 -27.53 26.64
N GLY A 778 19.12 -28.23 27.60
CA GLY A 778 17.73 -27.98 27.98
C GLY A 778 17.51 -26.54 28.46
N HIS A 779 18.37 -26.06 29.36
CA HIS A 779 18.29 -24.69 29.86
C HIS A 779 18.61 -23.64 28.78
N TYR A 780 19.62 -23.84 27.93
CA TYR A 780 19.88 -22.91 26.82
C TYR A 780 18.70 -22.80 25.86
N ARG A 781 18.01 -23.91 25.56
CA ARG A 781 16.80 -23.89 24.73
C ARG A 781 15.65 -23.13 25.41
N SER A 782 15.44 -23.34 26.71
CA SER A 782 14.44 -22.56 27.46
C SER A 782 14.77 -21.06 27.48
N ALA A 783 16.06 -20.70 27.61
CA ALA A 783 16.52 -19.32 27.51
C ALA A 783 16.22 -18.71 26.13
N ILE A 784 16.58 -19.42 25.06
CA ILE A 784 16.32 -18.99 23.67
C ILE A 784 14.82 -18.80 23.44
N ARG A 785 13.98 -19.73 23.90
CA ARG A 785 12.53 -19.62 23.76
C ARG A 785 11.97 -18.38 24.46
N ALA A 786 12.32 -18.18 25.73
CA ALA A 786 11.81 -17.04 26.51
C ALA A 786 12.21 -15.68 25.90
N LEU A 787 13.46 -15.56 25.42
CA LEU A 787 13.96 -14.33 24.82
C LEU A 787 13.42 -14.10 23.41
N HIS A 788 13.24 -15.17 22.63
CA HIS A 788 12.60 -15.08 21.32
C HIS A 788 11.13 -14.67 21.43
N GLU A 789 10.37 -15.25 22.38
CA GLU A 789 8.98 -14.87 22.66
C GLU A 789 8.86 -13.42 23.13
N LEU A 790 9.93 -12.79 23.64
CA LEU A 790 9.98 -11.37 24.00
C LEU A 790 10.40 -10.47 22.82
N GLY A 791 10.85 -11.06 21.71
CA GLY A 791 11.47 -10.34 20.60
C GLY A 791 12.85 -9.77 20.94
N ASP A 792 13.53 -10.28 21.99
CA ASP A 792 14.85 -9.82 22.44
C ASP A 792 15.97 -10.54 21.68
N ALA A 793 16.27 -10.06 20.48
CA ALA A 793 17.31 -10.63 19.64
C ALA A 793 18.73 -10.43 20.23
N ALA A 794 18.95 -9.39 21.03
CA ALA A 794 20.26 -9.08 21.59
C ALA A 794 20.65 -10.04 22.69
N SER A 795 19.77 -10.25 23.66
CA SER A 795 20.05 -11.12 24.80
C SER A 795 20.07 -12.60 24.39
N MET A 796 19.33 -12.98 23.35
CA MET A 796 19.35 -14.33 22.80
C MET A 796 20.73 -14.75 22.27
N THR A 797 21.63 -13.80 22.02
CA THR A 797 22.97 -14.11 21.52
C THR A 797 23.82 -14.93 22.49
N GLU A 798 23.62 -14.79 23.80
CA GLU A 798 24.36 -15.54 24.83
C GLU A 798 24.00 -17.03 24.87
N PRO A 799 22.72 -17.42 25.05
CA PRO A 799 22.36 -18.84 25.09
C PRO A 799 22.57 -19.54 23.75
N LEU A 800 22.52 -18.85 22.60
CA LEU A 800 22.88 -19.43 21.31
C LEU A 800 24.34 -19.89 21.26
N GLN A 801 25.28 -19.07 21.72
CA GLN A 801 26.69 -19.44 21.77
C GLN A 801 26.94 -20.58 22.76
N GLY A 802 26.25 -20.56 23.91
CA GLY A 802 26.30 -21.63 24.91
C GLY A 802 25.80 -22.97 24.37
N LEU A 803 24.65 -22.96 23.68
CA LEU A 803 24.08 -24.16 23.05
C LEU A 803 24.99 -24.69 21.95
N ALA A 804 25.60 -23.81 21.15
CA ALA A 804 26.56 -24.22 20.14
C ALA A 804 27.77 -24.92 20.73
N ALA A 805 28.34 -24.39 21.83
CA ALA A 805 29.45 -25.02 22.53
C ALA A 805 29.08 -26.40 23.10
N VAL A 806 27.87 -26.54 23.64
CA VAL A 806 27.34 -27.84 24.09
C VAL A 806 27.16 -28.82 22.94
N SER A 807 26.67 -28.36 21.79
CA SER A 807 26.47 -29.19 20.59
C SER A 807 27.81 -29.72 20.07
N ILE A 808 28.82 -28.86 19.99
CA ILE A 808 30.19 -29.25 19.61
C ILE A 808 30.75 -30.29 20.58
N ALA A 809 30.61 -30.08 21.89
CA ALA A 809 31.09 -31.01 22.92
C ALA A 809 30.39 -32.38 22.86
N ARG A 810 29.15 -32.43 22.36
CA ARG A 810 28.37 -33.66 22.14
C ARG A 810 28.65 -34.35 20.80
N GLY A 811 29.50 -33.77 19.95
CA GLY A 811 29.83 -34.30 18.62
C GLY A 811 28.92 -33.80 17.49
N GLU A 812 27.98 -32.89 17.78
CA GLU A 812 27.07 -32.25 16.84
C GLU A 812 27.73 -30.97 16.28
N ALA A 813 28.95 -31.10 15.76
CA ALA A 813 29.80 -29.96 15.40
C ALA A 813 29.22 -29.09 14.27
N ASP A 814 28.51 -29.70 13.30
CA ASP A 814 27.85 -28.97 12.20
C ASP A 814 26.81 -27.97 12.72
N LEU A 815 25.89 -28.45 13.58
CA LEU A 815 24.88 -27.62 14.22
C LEU A 815 25.53 -26.50 15.04
N GLY A 816 26.54 -26.83 15.84
CA GLY A 816 27.24 -25.82 16.64
C GLY A 816 27.89 -24.72 15.79
N VAL A 817 28.49 -25.07 14.65
CA VAL A 817 29.07 -24.09 13.73
C VAL A 817 27.99 -23.21 13.10
N ARG A 818 26.87 -23.80 12.65
CA ARG A 818 25.73 -23.04 12.08
C ARG A 818 25.15 -22.05 13.09
N LEU A 819 24.95 -22.48 14.34
CA LEU A 819 24.47 -21.60 15.42
C LEU A 819 25.46 -20.47 15.75
N LEU A 820 26.77 -20.72 15.74
CA LEU A 820 27.78 -19.67 15.96
C LEU A 820 27.84 -18.66 14.81
N ALA A 821 27.72 -19.13 13.57
CA ALA A 821 27.68 -18.27 12.40
C ALA A 821 26.41 -17.40 12.37
N ALA A 822 25.24 -18.00 12.61
CA ALA A 822 23.98 -17.27 12.75
C ALA A 822 24.04 -16.23 13.87
N ASN A 823 24.62 -16.58 15.01
CA ASN A 823 24.86 -15.65 16.10
C ASN A 823 25.75 -14.46 15.69
N ALA A 824 26.80 -14.70 14.92
CA ALA A 824 27.67 -13.63 14.42
C ALA A 824 26.90 -12.66 13.50
N ALA A 825 26.05 -13.18 12.60
CA ALA A 825 25.19 -12.35 11.75
C ALA A 825 24.19 -11.51 12.57
N ILE A 826 23.57 -12.11 13.60
CA ILE A 826 22.66 -11.40 14.51
C ILE A 826 23.38 -10.25 15.22
N ARG A 827 24.57 -10.49 15.78
CA ARG A 827 25.38 -9.48 16.48
C ARG A 827 25.83 -8.35 15.56
N GLU A 828 26.24 -8.67 14.32
CA GLU A 828 26.60 -7.67 13.32
C GLU A 828 25.43 -6.73 13.00
N ARG A 829 24.22 -7.29 12.84
CA ARG A 829 22.99 -6.53 12.58
C ARG A 829 22.61 -5.62 13.75
N ILE A 830 22.73 -6.11 14.98
CA ILE A 830 22.48 -5.34 16.21
C ILE A 830 23.53 -4.24 16.41
N GLY A 831 24.75 -4.47 15.91
CA GLY A 831 25.90 -3.59 16.09
C GLY A 831 26.56 -3.76 17.46
N GLY A 832 26.42 -4.93 18.09
CA GLY A 832 26.83 -5.17 19.45
C GLY A 832 26.46 -6.56 19.98
N GLY A 833 26.73 -6.77 21.26
CA GLY A 833 26.44 -7.99 22.02
C GLY A 833 27.21 -7.95 23.33
N PRO A 834 26.92 -8.86 24.27
CA PRO A 834 27.55 -8.86 25.58
C PRO A 834 29.03 -9.31 25.50
N PRO A 835 29.82 -9.06 26.55
CA PRO A 835 31.25 -9.39 26.60
C PRO A 835 31.52 -10.89 26.35
N PRO A 836 32.41 -11.27 25.40
CA PRO A 836 32.73 -12.68 25.14
C PRO A 836 33.35 -13.42 26.33
N GLU A 837 34.04 -12.68 27.21
CA GLU A 837 34.78 -13.20 28.37
C GLU A 837 33.86 -13.85 29.40
N TRP A 838 32.60 -13.41 29.44
CA TRP A 838 31.57 -13.88 30.35
C TRP A 838 31.07 -15.29 30.00
N LEU A 839 31.19 -15.70 28.74
CA LEU A 839 30.60 -16.95 28.26
C LEU A 839 31.53 -18.17 28.45
N ARG A 840 32.80 -17.97 28.85
CA ARG A 840 33.83 -19.02 29.04
C ARG A 840 33.79 -20.13 27.95
N LEU A 841 33.70 -19.73 26.68
CA LEU A 841 33.45 -20.65 25.55
C LEU A 841 34.68 -21.46 25.09
N GLY A 842 35.88 -21.12 25.59
CA GLY A 842 37.09 -21.94 25.42
C GLY A 842 37.47 -22.25 23.96
N GLU A 843 37.84 -23.50 23.69
CA GLU A 843 38.34 -24.01 22.39
C GLU A 843 37.26 -24.56 21.44
N ALA A 844 35.99 -24.16 21.61
CA ALA A 844 34.87 -24.76 20.86
C ALA A 844 35.02 -24.66 19.32
N LEU A 845 35.43 -23.49 18.80
CA LEU A 845 35.64 -23.29 17.36
C LEU A 845 36.81 -24.11 16.80
N PRO A 846 38.02 -24.11 17.42
CA PRO A 846 39.09 -25.03 17.04
C PRO A 846 38.68 -26.50 17.06
N ALA A 847 37.93 -26.94 18.08
CA ALA A 847 37.45 -28.32 18.21
C ALA A 847 36.46 -28.69 17.08
N ALA A 848 35.52 -27.79 16.74
CA ALA A 848 34.59 -28.00 15.64
C ALA A 848 35.29 -28.11 14.29
N ARG A 849 36.26 -27.22 14.03
CA ARG A 849 37.06 -27.22 12.78
C ARG A 849 37.90 -28.49 12.63
N ALA A 850 38.48 -28.98 13.74
CA ALA A 850 39.22 -30.25 13.75
C ALA A 850 38.30 -31.47 13.50
N SER A 851 37.05 -31.43 13.97
CA SER A 851 36.06 -32.51 13.82
C SER A 851 35.47 -32.59 12.41
N LEU A 852 35.06 -31.46 11.84
CA LEU A 852 34.36 -31.39 10.54
C LEU A 852 35.32 -31.43 9.33
N GLY A 853 36.55 -30.94 9.50
CA GLY A 853 37.42 -30.57 8.38
C GLY A 853 37.01 -29.22 7.76
N GLU A 854 37.91 -28.66 6.96
CA GLU A 854 37.83 -27.27 6.49
C GLU A 854 36.60 -26.99 5.60
N ASP A 855 36.34 -27.85 4.62
CA ASP A 855 35.27 -27.63 3.64
C ASP A 855 33.88 -27.72 4.30
N ALA A 856 33.66 -28.72 5.16
CA ALA A 856 32.40 -28.89 5.87
C ALA A 856 32.19 -27.80 6.94
N TYR A 857 33.27 -27.37 7.61
CA TYR A 857 33.22 -26.21 8.49
C TYR A 857 32.78 -24.95 7.74
N GLN A 858 33.37 -24.66 6.58
CA GLN A 858 33.03 -23.47 5.80
C GLN A 858 31.58 -23.53 5.29
N ALA A 859 31.12 -24.69 4.81
CA ALA A 859 29.74 -24.88 4.37
C ALA A 859 28.73 -24.66 5.52
N ALA A 860 29.01 -25.19 6.71
CA ALA A 860 28.20 -24.94 7.90
C ALA A 860 28.24 -23.46 8.30
N TRP A 861 29.39 -22.80 8.24
CA TRP A 861 29.50 -21.38 8.54
C TRP A 861 28.65 -20.52 7.58
N ASP A 862 28.76 -20.76 6.28
CA ASP A 862 28.01 -20.02 5.25
C ASP A 862 26.50 -20.26 5.37
N ALA A 863 26.08 -21.49 5.69
CA ALA A 863 24.68 -21.81 5.95
C ALA A 863 24.14 -21.04 7.16
N GLY A 864 24.91 -20.97 8.26
CA GLY A 864 24.51 -20.23 9.44
C GLY A 864 24.41 -18.71 9.21
N LEU A 865 25.33 -18.13 8.43
CA LEU A 865 25.25 -16.70 8.07
C LEU A 865 24.00 -16.34 7.25
N ALA A 866 23.45 -17.29 6.50
CA ALA A 866 22.27 -17.09 5.66
C ALA A 866 20.94 -17.21 6.43
N MET A 867 20.95 -17.72 7.66
CA MET A 867 19.74 -17.96 8.45
C MET A 867 19.15 -16.66 9.00
N SER A 868 17.83 -16.55 8.93
CA SER A 868 17.06 -15.57 9.69
C SER A 868 17.06 -15.90 11.19
N VAL A 869 16.60 -14.95 12.01
CA VAL A 869 16.44 -15.17 13.45
C VAL A 869 15.48 -16.33 13.73
N ASP A 870 14.35 -16.37 13.03
CA ASP A 870 13.32 -17.39 13.26
C ASP A 870 13.82 -18.78 12.85
N GLU A 871 14.55 -18.88 11.73
CA GLU A 871 15.22 -20.12 11.32
C GLU A 871 16.28 -20.55 12.35
N THR A 872 17.05 -19.60 12.89
CA THR A 872 18.03 -19.87 13.95
C THR A 872 17.38 -20.41 15.21
N VAL A 873 16.24 -19.84 15.60
CA VAL A 873 15.49 -20.31 16.77
C VAL A 873 14.87 -21.67 16.51
N ALA A 874 14.24 -21.87 15.35
CA ALA A 874 13.67 -23.16 14.97
C ALA A 874 14.73 -24.27 14.97
N GLU A 875 15.92 -23.98 14.45
CA GLU A 875 17.08 -24.87 14.47
C GLU A 875 17.56 -25.14 15.91
N ALA A 876 17.78 -24.10 16.72
CA ALA A 876 18.22 -24.26 18.10
C ALA A 876 17.23 -25.05 18.98
N LEU A 877 15.93 -24.85 18.73
CA LEU A 877 14.84 -25.52 19.44
C LEU A 877 14.50 -26.89 18.85
N SER A 878 14.97 -27.21 17.65
CA SER A 878 14.85 -28.55 17.11
C SER A 878 15.62 -29.52 18.03
N THR A 879 14.91 -30.50 18.54
CA THR A 879 15.49 -31.70 19.14
C THR A 879 15.48 -32.79 18.09
N ASP A 880 16.50 -33.65 18.14
CA ASP A 880 16.44 -35.04 17.66
C ASP A 880 15.04 -35.67 17.80
#